data_AF-A0A7W9TP74-F1
#
_entry.id   AF-A0A7W9TP74-F1
#
_cell.length_a   1.000
_cell.length_b   1.000
_cell.length_c   1.000
_cell.angle_alpha   90.00
_cell.angle_beta   90.00
_cell.angle_gamma   90.00
#
_symmetry.space_group_name_H-M   'P 1'
#
loop_
_entity.id
_entity.type
_entity.pdbx_description
1 polymer ?
#
loop_
_entity_poly.entity_id
_entity_poly.type
_entity_poly.pdbx_seq_one_letter_code
_entity_poly.pdbx_strand_id
1 'polypeptide(L)'
;MNAVTHTEARAVTTAATMLQAADPSKHMILVPLSRLVLRPTGRNVRKTAPRMSIPELAASIQRVGLLQNLIVILAADGLHYEVVAGGRRLAALKLLAKKHRIAKDWNVPCLQVADGTARTASLTENVQREAMHPADQFEAFAALVAEGRPIEDIAADFSVTPLVVQRRLKLANVSPRLMDDYRADAVTLDQLMALAITDDHAAQEAAFYDAPQWQRNPSALRERLTEREIGASHPLVRFVGLDAYEAAGGGIRRDLFAEGDAGVYVSDTALLETLVREKLESYASTLRAEGWAWVDATPAMTYADLQAFQRAPRERRTPNKREAQRIERLQEKMQAVGVAVDAAMDADDEDKAEALQEEGEVLGEQLQALEDGLQGYSANVKAAAGAIVTIDRNGETVIHRGLLREAEAKALRTLVKLRQGFAEGEGANDDVDEATEEAQARAPAVSDRLAQRLSAHRTAALQIEVARHPQAALAALVHGMVQSVLQGRYYGHDMPMGVRLTVQDRLEGMAPDWPESPAALALREVQQAWGDKLPEDSAALFAALLAMEQGELVQLLAVCVAGAVDVVTPRAAPHQPGAELAQAVGLDMAAWWKPSAEGYFKHVPKAAILQAVGEFAPDHVNRLGKLKKADIASEAERLAGGTGWMPAIFKAEGPQEAAPEEGPEEAPAVVDEAAEALAA
;
A
#
# COMPACT_ATOMS: atom_id res chain seq x y z
N MET A 1 -32.30 68.92 -42.34
CA MET A 1 -31.69 67.66 -41.85
C MET A 1 -32.69 66.53 -42.04
N ASN A 2 -32.16 65.34 -42.29
CA ASN A 2 -32.80 64.01 -42.27
C ASN A 2 -33.33 63.51 -43.62
N ALA A 3 -32.39 62.97 -44.40
CA ALA A 3 -32.63 61.99 -45.43
C ALA A 3 -33.02 60.64 -44.79
N VAL A 4 -34.01 59.96 -45.36
CA VAL A 4 -34.11 58.49 -45.29
C VAL A 4 -34.54 57.98 -46.67
N THR A 5 -33.73 57.05 -47.14
CA THR A 5 -33.64 56.47 -48.48
C THR A 5 -34.63 55.32 -48.70
N HIS A 6 -35.25 55.28 -49.87
CA HIS A 6 -35.87 54.07 -50.43
C HIS A 6 -34.77 53.09 -50.88
N THR A 7 -34.95 51.79 -50.61
CA THR A 7 -34.11 50.74 -51.20
C THR A 7 -35.00 49.71 -51.88
N GLU A 8 -34.92 49.67 -53.21
CA GLU A 8 -35.60 48.71 -54.09
C GLU A 8 -35.03 47.30 -53.89
N ALA A 9 -35.92 46.32 -53.73
CA ALA A 9 -35.57 44.90 -53.73
C ALA A 9 -35.33 44.41 -55.16
N ARG A 10 -34.07 44.16 -55.52
CA ARG A 10 -33.71 43.43 -56.74
C ARG A 10 -33.76 41.93 -56.47
N ALA A 11 -34.74 41.25 -57.06
CA ALA A 11 -34.79 39.79 -57.09
C ALA A 11 -33.65 39.25 -57.98
N VAL A 12 -32.66 38.60 -57.37
CA VAL A 12 -31.67 37.79 -58.07
C VAL A 12 -32.21 36.37 -58.13
N THR A 13 -32.67 35.98 -59.32
CA THR A 13 -33.08 34.60 -59.65
C THR A 13 -31.85 33.69 -59.55
N THR A 14 -31.65 33.09 -58.38
CA THR A 14 -30.65 32.04 -58.20
C THR A 14 -31.32 30.73 -58.56
N ALA A 15 -30.94 30.12 -59.69
CA ALA A 15 -31.39 28.79 -60.06
C ALA A 15 -31.01 27.82 -58.94
N ALA A 16 -32.01 27.35 -58.18
CA ALA A 16 -31.82 26.30 -57.19
C ALA A 16 -31.47 25.01 -57.94
N THR A 17 -30.20 24.62 -57.90
CA THR A 17 -29.75 23.30 -58.34
C THR A 17 -30.47 22.27 -57.46
N MET A 18 -31.54 21.67 -57.99
CA MET A 18 -32.25 20.61 -57.28
C MET A 18 -31.27 19.50 -56.92
N LEU A 19 -31.20 19.15 -55.63
CA LEU A 19 -30.49 17.96 -55.14
C LEU A 19 -31.14 16.73 -55.78
N GLN A 20 -30.60 16.26 -56.88
CA GLN A 20 -31.05 15.03 -57.52
C GLN A 20 -30.60 13.85 -56.65
N ALA A 21 -31.56 13.03 -56.21
CA ALA A 21 -31.28 11.81 -55.46
C ALA A 21 -30.38 10.90 -56.31
N ALA A 22 -29.27 10.42 -55.73
CA ALA A 22 -28.42 9.45 -56.38
C ALA A 22 -29.17 8.11 -56.44
N ASP A 23 -29.80 7.82 -57.58
CA ASP A 23 -30.41 6.52 -57.87
C ASP A 23 -29.28 5.50 -58.10
N PRO A 24 -29.00 4.57 -57.17
CA PRO A 24 -27.85 3.67 -57.24
C PRO A 24 -27.93 2.73 -58.44
N SER A 25 -29.14 2.39 -58.89
CA SER A 25 -29.38 1.53 -60.06
C SER A 25 -28.98 2.19 -61.39
N LYS A 26 -29.04 3.53 -61.47
CA LYS A 26 -28.76 4.28 -62.72
C LYS A 26 -27.36 4.88 -62.79
N HIS A 27 -26.63 4.92 -61.67
CA HIS A 27 -25.34 5.62 -61.56
C HIS A 27 -24.18 4.71 -61.13
N MET A 28 -24.34 3.38 -61.19
CA MET A 28 -23.24 2.44 -61.02
C MET A 28 -22.41 2.34 -62.30
N ILE A 29 -21.11 2.57 -62.17
CA ILE A 29 -20.14 2.48 -63.25
C ILE A 29 -18.94 1.62 -62.82
N LEU A 30 -18.32 0.94 -63.78
CA LEU A 30 -17.04 0.26 -63.58
C LEU A 30 -15.91 1.18 -64.04
N VAL A 31 -15.01 1.51 -63.12
CA VAL A 31 -13.89 2.42 -63.40
C VAL A 31 -12.57 1.67 -63.22
N PRO A 32 -11.68 1.66 -64.22
CA PRO A 32 -10.34 1.11 -64.07
C PRO A 32 -9.59 1.78 -62.91
N LEU A 33 -8.94 1.00 -62.05
CA LEU A 33 -8.23 1.51 -60.87
C LEU A 33 -7.21 2.62 -61.19
N SER A 34 -6.58 2.56 -62.37
CA SER A 34 -5.65 3.56 -62.89
C SER A 34 -6.26 4.95 -63.09
N ARG A 35 -7.58 5.04 -63.29
CA ARG A 35 -8.31 6.31 -63.48
C ARG A 35 -8.90 6.87 -62.18
N LEU A 36 -8.75 6.16 -61.07
CA LEU A 36 -9.26 6.58 -59.76
C LEU A 36 -8.21 7.38 -58.97
N VAL A 37 -8.54 8.65 -58.73
CA VAL A 37 -7.70 9.59 -57.98
C VAL A 37 -8.39 9.95 -56.67
N LEU A 38 -7.63 10.09 -55.59
CA LEU A 38 -8.18 10.57 -54.33
C LEU A 38 -8.32 12.09 -54.43
N ARG A 39 -9.49 12.63 -54.07
CA ARG A 39 -9.67 14.08 -54.06
C ARG A 39 -8.73 14.75 -53.04
N PRO A 40 -7.98 15.82 -53.39
CA PRO A 40 -7.09 16.52 -52.46
C PRO A 40 -7.82 17.03 -51.20
N THR A 41 -7.16 16.93 -50.05
CA THR A 41 -7.73 17.00 -48.71
C THR A 41 -8.20 18.40 -48.29
N GLY A 42 -9.50 18.52 -48.02
CA GLY A 42 -10.12 19.61 -47.22
C GLY A 42 -11.50 19.25 -46.64
N ARG A 43 -11.97 18.01 -46.83
CA ARG A 43 -13.33 17.55 -46.47
C ARG A 43 -13.40 16.13 -45.92
N ASN A 44 -12.28 15.54 -45.49
CA ASN A 44 -12.33 14.24 -44.82
C ASN A 44 -12.94 14.44 -43.44
N VAL A 45 -14.16 13.92 -43.21
CA VAL A 45 -14.96 14.24 -42.02
C VAL A 45 -14.44 13.48 -40.79
N ARG A 46 -13.79 12.32 -40.97
CA ARG A 46 -13.29 11.50 -39.87
C ARG A 46 -11.93 12.00 -39.38
N LYS A 47 -11.89 12.54 -38.17
CA LYS A 47 -10.66 12.97 -37.46
C LYS A 47 -10.07 11.90 -36.51
N THR A 48 -10.82 10.84 -36.22
CA THR A 48 -10.44 9.79 -35.27
C THR A 48 -9.59 8.70 -35.94
N ALA A 49 -8.69 8.08 -35.16
CA ALA A 49 -7.86 6.96 -35.62
C ALA A 49 -8.75 5.81 -36.16
N PRO A 50 -8.34 5.11 -37.23
CA PRO A 50 -9.18 4.10 -37.86
C PRO A 50 -9.18 2.77 -37.11
N ARG A 51 -10.33 2.06 -37.10
CA ARG A 51 -10.48 0.71 -36.50
C ARG A 51 -9.68 -0.42 -37.19
N MET A 52 -9.19 -0.22 -38.42
CA MET A 52 -8.46 -1.22 -39.21
C MET A 52 -7.33 -0.54 -39.99
N SER A 53 -6.19 -1.19 -40.19
CA SER A 53 -5.11 -0.64 -41.00
C SER A 53 -5.40 -0.79 -42.51
N ILE A 54 -4.70 -0.03 -43.37
CA ILE A 54 -4.84 -0.19 -44.84
C ILE A 54 -4.37 -1.57 -45.33
N PRO A 55 -3.25 -2.14 -44.80
CA PRO A 55 -2.85 -3.51 -45.12
C PRO A 55 -3.88 -4.58 -44.76
N GLU A 56 -4.49 -4.51 -43.57
CA GLU A 56 -5.58 -5.41 -43.16
C GLU A 56 -6.77 -5.31 -44.12
N LEU A 57 -7.21 -4.08 -44.43
CA LEU A 57 -8.31 -3.86 -45.36
C LEU A 57 -8.01 -4.40 -46.76
N ALA A 58 -6.75 -4.33 -47.21
CA ALA A 58 -6.32 -4.92 -48.48
C ALA A 58 -6.41 -6.45 -48.45
N ALA A 59 -6.00 -7.10 -47.37
CA ALA A 59 -6.13 -8.56 -47.22
C ALA A 59 -7.60 -9.01 -47.22
N SER A 60 -8.47 -8.27 -46.51
CA SER A 60 -9.92 -8.54 -46.50
C SER A 60 -10.54 -8.38 -47.90
N ILE A 61 -10.24 -7.29 -48.62
CA ILE A 61 -10.73 -7.08 -49.99
C ILE A 61 -10.22 -8.17 -50.94
N GLN A 62 -8.99 -8.65 -50.77
CA GLN A 62 -8.46 -9.74 -51.58
C GLN A 62 -9.23 -11.05 -51.37
N ARG A 63 -9.72 -11.30 -50.16
CA ARG A 63 -10.37 -12.54 -49.79
C ARG A 63 -11.88 -12.54 -50.05
N VAL A 64 -12.57 -11.48 -49.62
CA VAL A 64 -14.04 -11.37 -49.63
C VAL A 64 -14.54 -10.48 -50.77
N GLY A 65 -13.65 -9.71 -51.39
CA GLY A 65 -13.99 -8.74 -52.44
C GLY A 65 -14.37 -7.36 -51.90
N LEU A 66 -14.60 -6.42 -52.82
CA LEU A 66 -15.04 -5.07 -52.48
C LEU A 66 -16.56 -5.06 -52.26
N LEU A 67 -17.00 -5.24 -51.01
CA LEU A 67 -18.42 -5.30 -50.65
C LEU A 67 -19.16 -3.96 -50.72
N GLN A 68 -18.44 -2.85 -50.60
CA GLN A 68 -19.01 -1.50 -50.72
C GLN A 68 -18.34 -0.72 -51.83
N ASN A 69 -19.15 -0.24 -52.77
CA ASN A 69 -18.71 0.56 -53.91
C ASN A 69 -18.09 1.89 -53.47
N LEU A 70 -17.13 2.40 -54.25
CA LEU A 70 -16.57 3.74 -54.06
C LEU A 70 -17.55 4.80 -54.55
N ILE A 71 -17.61 5.96 -53.90
CA ILE A 71 -18.40 7.10 -54.41
C ILE A 71 -17.47 8.04 -55.14
N VAL A 72 -17.76 8.33 -56.40
CA VAL A 72 -16.90 9.11 -57.28
C VAL A 72 -17.63 10.28 -57.93
N ILE A 73 -16.87 11.31 -58.28
CA ILE A 73 -17.31 12.37 -59.20
C ILE A 73 -16.39 12.35 -60.43
N LEU A 74 -16.91 12.75 -61.58
CA LEU A 74 -16.07 12.95 -62.76
C LEU A 74 -15.19 14.19 -62.53
N ALA A 75 -13.88 14.05 -62.73
CA ALA A 75 -12.94 15.16 -62.58
C ALA A 75 -13.17 16.22 -63.67
N ALA A 76 -12.70 17.45 -63.43
CA ALA A 76 -12.84 18.56 -64.38
C ALA A 76 -12.15 18.30 -65.74
N ASP A 77 -11.20 17.36 -65.79
CA ASP A 77 -10.52 16.94 -67.01
C ASP A 77 -11.33 15.94 -67.87
N GLY A 78 -12.45 15.42 -67.35
CA GLY A 78 -13.29 14.43 -68.01
C GLY A 78 -12.65 13.05 -68.20
N LEU A 79 -11.44 12.83 -67.70
CA LEU A 79 -10.63 11.62 -67.92
C LEU A 79 -10.50 10.79 -66.63
N HIS A 80 -10.48 11.44 -65.47
CA HIS A 80 -10.30 10.80 -64.17
C HIS A 80 -11.57 10.87 -63.33
N TYR A 81 -11.65 9.98 -62.34
CA TYR A 81 -12.72 9.96 -61.35
C TYR A 81 -12.13 10.23 -59.96
N GLU A 82 -12.64 11.27 -59.30
CA GLU A 82 -12.24 11.63 -57.95
C GLU A 82 -13.07 10.87 -56.92
N VAL A 83 -12.42 10.11 -56.05
CA VAL A 83 -13.09 9.37 -54.97
C VAL A 83 -13.43 10.32 -53.82
N VAL A 84 -14.73 10.48 -53.55
CA VAL A 84 -15.27 11.36 -52.50
C VAL A 84 -15.63 10.59 -51.22
N ALA A 85 -16.01 9.32 -51.34
CA ALA A 85 -16.18 8.40 -50.20
C ALA A 85 -15.55 7.04 -50.52
N GLY A 86 -14.90 6.45 -49.52
CA GLY A 86 -14.15 5.19 -49.69
C GLY A 86 -12.66 5.35 -49.95
N GLY A 87 -12.05 6.50 -49.61
CA GLY A 87 -10.61 6.73 -49.81
C GLY A 87 -9.68 5.65 -49.22
N ARG A 88 -10.05 5.05 -48.08
CA ARG A 88 -9.32 3.91 -47.49
C ARG A 88 -9.41 2.64 -48.34
N ARG A 89 -10.57 2.36 -48.91
CA ARG A 89 -10.78 1.23 -49.85
C ARG A 89 -9.97 1.45 -51.13
N LEU A 90 -9.94 2.68 -51.66
CA LEU A 90 -9.06 3.04 -52.78
C LEU A 90 -7.58 2.80 -52.45
N ALA A 91 -7.11 3.22 -51.27
CA ALA A 91 -5.74 3.00 -50.84
C ALA A 91 -5.40 1.50 -50.70
N ALA A 92 -6.31 0.70 -50.16
CA ALA A 92 -6.17 -0.75 -50.07
C ALA A 92 -6.09 -1.41 -51.46
N LEU A 93 -6.93 -1.01 -52.41
CA LEU A 93 -6.88 -1.47 -53.80
C LEU A 93 -5.56 -1.08 -54.48
N LYS A 94 -5.09 0.16 -54.30
CA LYS A 94 -3.78 0.60 -54.82
C LYS A 94 -2.63 -0.21 -54.21
N LEU A 95 -2.73 -0.59 -52.93
CA LEU A 95 -1.75 -1.46 -52.27
C LEU A 95 -1.76 -2.87 -52.87
N LEU A 96 -2.93 -3.45 -53.13
CA LEU A 96 -3.05 -4.75 -53.82
C LEU A 96 -2.46 -4.71 -55.22
N ALA A 97 -2.71 -3.64 -55.98
CA ALA A 97 -2.14 -3.46 -57.32
C ALA A 97 -0.61 -3.29 -57.28
N LYS A 98 -0.08 -2.57 -56.29
CA LYS A 98 1.36 -2.45 -56.06
C LYS A 98 2.01 -3.79 -55.70
N LYS A 99 1.30 -4.65 -54.96
CA LYS A 99 1.73 -6.01 -54.62
C LYS A 99 1.47 -7.03 -55.74
N HIS A 100 1.03 -6.59 -56.93
CA HIS A 100 0.69 -7.43 -58.08
C HIS A 100 -0.38 -8.49 -57.78
N ARG A 101 -1.25 -8.27 -56.79
CA ARG A 101 -2.37 -9.16 -56.46
C ARG A 101 -3.62 -8.86 -57.31
N ILE A 102 -3.74 -7.64 -57.81
CA ILE A 102 -4.74 -7.22 -58.80
C ILE A 102 -4.07 -6.40 -59.90
N ALA A 103 -4.67 -6.34 -61.09
CA ALA A 103 -4.14 -5.56 -62.20
C ALA A 103 -4.40 -4.04 -62.02
N LYS A 104 -3.57 -3.19 -62.64
CA LYS A 104 -3.71 -1.72 -62.53
C LYS A 104 -4.97 -1.17 -63.23
N ASP A 105 -5.50 -1.92 -64.17
CA ASP A 105 -6.71 -1.68 -64.94
C ASP A 105 -7.93 -2.46 -64.39
N TRP A 106 -7.80 -3.06 -63.20
CA TRP A 106 -8.90 -3.77 -62.56
C TRP A 106 -10.13 -2.85 -62.43
N ASN A 107 -11.27 -3.34 -62.92
CA ASN A 107 -12.53 -2.61 -62.94
C ASN A 107 -13.14 -2.53 -61.54
N VAL A 108 -13.15 -1.34 -60.96
CA VAL A 108 -13.68 -1.07 -59.62
C VAL A 108 -15.14 -0.61 -59.73
N PRO A 109 -16.08 -1.25 -59.02
CA PRO A 109 -17.45 -0.75 -58.88
C PRO A 109 -17.51 0.60 -58.14
N CYS A 110 -18.07 1.59 -58.83
CA CYS A 110 -18.19 2.97 -58.34
C CYS A 110 -19.62 3.49 -58.51
N LEU A 111 -20.10 4.27 -57.55
CA LEU A 111 -21.33 5.06 -57.65
C LEU A 111 -20.95 6.50 -58.03
N GLN A 112 -21.38 6.94 -59.22
CA GLN A 112 -21.13 8.30 -59.67
C GLN A 112 -22.18 9.26 -59.10
N VAL A 113 -21.74 10.36 -58.49
CA VAL A 113 -22.61 11.42 -57.95
C VAL A 113 -22.27 12.78 -58.56
N ALA A 114 -23.18 13.74 -58.47
CA ALA A 114 -22.90 15.12 -58.86
C ALA A 114 -22.07 15.84 -57.78
N ASP A 115 -21.14 16.71 -58.16
CA ASP A 115 -20.20 17.39 -57.23
C ASP A 115 -20.91 18.14 -56.09
N GLY A 116 -22.03 18.81 -56.38
CA GLY A 116 -22.86 19.50 -55.38
C GLY A 116 -23.45 18.58 -54.29
N THR A 117 -23.62 17.29 -54.59
CA THR A 117 -24.19 16.28 -53.67
C THR A 117 -23.11 15.45 -52.95
N ALA A 118 -21.86 15.57 -53.39
CA ALA A 118 -20.79 14.65 -53.03
C ALA A 118 -20.41 14.74 -51.53
N ARG A 119 -20.46 15.95 -50.95
CA ARG A 119 -20.24 16.16 -49.50
C ARG A 119 -21.36 15.55 -48.66
N THR A 120 -22.60 15.74 -49.09
CA THR A 120 -23.79 15.21 -48.42
C THR A 120 -23.81 13.69 -48.47
N ALA A 121 -23.50 13.10 -49.63
CA ALA A 121 -23.39 11.64 -49.78
C ALA A 121 -22.31 11.04 -48.86
N SER A 122 -21.13 11.67 -48.78
CA SER A 122 -20.04 11.21 -47.91
C SER A 122 -20.38 11.33 -46.41
N LEU A 123 -21.03 12.41 -45.99
CA LEU A 123 -21.48 12.57 -44.60
C LEU A 123 -22.60 11.58 -44.26
N THR A 124 -23.58 11.44 -45.16
CA THR A 124 -24.74 10.55 -44.99
C THR A 124 -24.30 9.09 -44.89
N GLU A 125 -23.37 8.63 -45.73
CA GLU A 125 -22.82 7.26 -45.66
C GLU A 125 -22.12 6.96 -44.33
N ASN A 126 -21.46 7.96 -43.74
CA ASN A 126 -20.80 7.79 -42.46
C ASN A 126 -21.76 7.89 -41.27
N VAL A 127 -22.79 8.73 -41.36
CA VAL A 127 -23.75 8.97 -40.26
C VAL A 127 -24.85 7.92 -40.20
N GLN A 128 -25.38 7.46 -41.35
CA GLN A 128 -26.45 6.45 -41.41
C GLN A 128 -25.93 5.01 -41.18
N ARG A 129 -24.63 4.82 -40.96
CA ARG A 129 -24.08 3.51 -40.68
C ARG A 129 -24.37 3.13 -39.23
N GLU A 130 -25.48 2.45 -39.00
CA GLU A 130 -25.73 1.76 -37.73
C GLU A 130 -24.72 0.61 -37.60
N ALA A 131 -23.89 0.68 -36.56
CA ALA A 131 -22.97 -0.40 -36.26
C ALA A 131 -23.76 -1.56 -35.64
N MET A 132 -23.60 -2.76 -36.18
CA MET A 132 -24.13 -3.99 -35.60
C MET A 132 -23.74 -4.08 -34.12
N HIS A 133 -24.71 -4.44 -33.26
CA HIS A 133 -24.46 -4.58 -31.83
C HIS A 133 -23.39 -5.64 -31.59
N PRO A 134 -22.47 -5.49 -30.61
CA PRO A 134 -21.44 -6.48 -30.35
C PRO A 134 -22.00 -7.88 -30.04
N ALA A 135 -23.16 -7.97 -29.39
CA ALA A 135 -23.84 -9.26 -29.13
C ALA A 135 -24.12 -10.03 -30.44
N ASP A 136 -24.67 -9.34 -31.44
CA ASP A 136 -24.98 -9.94 -32.74
C ASP A 136 -23.72 -10.38 -33.47
N GLN A 137 -22.60 -9.66 -33.26
CA GLN A 137 -21.31 -10.08 -33.78
C GLN A 137 -20.82 -11.37 -33.11
N PHE A 138 -21.05 -11.57 -31.82
CA PHE A 138 -20.64 -12.81 -31.14
C PHE A 138 -21.41 -14.02 -31.70
N GLU A 139 -22.72 -13.88 -31.84
CA GLU A 139 -23.58 -14.93 -32.43
C GLU A 139 -23.23 -15.20 -33.90
N ALA A 140 -22.94 -14.17 -34.70
CA ALA A 140 -22.51 -14.35 -36.08
C ALA A 140 -21.19 -15.14 -36.18
N PHE A 141 -20.23 -14.89 -35.29
CA PHE A 141 -18.98 -15.66 -35.27
C PHE A 141 -19.22 -17.10 -34.82
N ALA A 142 -20.11 -17.34 -33.85
CA ALA A 142 -20.50 -18.68 -33.41
C ALA A 142 -21.20 -19.47 -34.53
N ALA A 143 -22.09 -18.83 -35.30
CA ALA A 143 -22.76 -19.44 -36.45
C ALA A 143 -21.76 -19.88 -37.54
N LEU A 144 -20.78 -19.04 -37.87
CA LEU A 144 -19.74 -19.39 -38.84
C LEU A 144 -18.91 -20.61 -38.41
N VAL A 145 -18.62 -20.75 -37.11
CA VAL A 145 -17.93 -21.94 -36.58
C VAL A 145 -18.85 -23.17 -36.62
N ALA A 146 -20.14 -23.01 -36.30
CA ALA A 146 -21.14 -24.08 -36.38
C ALA A 146 -21.34 -24.60 -37.81
N GLU A 147 -21.14 -23.75 -38.82
CA GLU A 147 -21.09 -24.12 -40.25
C GLU A 147 -19.82 -24.92 -40.63
N GLY A 148 -18.92 -25.18 -39.67
CA GLY A 148 -17.70 -25.96 -39.86
C GLY A 148 -16.51 -25.16 -40.36
N ARG A 149 -16.57 -23.82 -40.33
CA ARG A 149 -15.46 -22.96 -40.74
C ARG A 149 -14.37 -22.90 -39.65
N PRO A 150 -13.09 -23.05 -39.99
CA PRO A 150 -12.01 -22.98 -39.01
C PRO A 150 -11.81 -21.54 -38.49
N ILE A 151 -11.40 -21.42 -37.24
CA ILE A 151 -11.22 -20.15 -36.51
C ILE A 151 -10.25 -19.21 -37.25
N GLU A 152 -9.22 -19.78 -37.85
CA GLU A 152 -8.13 -19.11 -38.54
C GLU A 152 -8.61 -18.44 -39.83
N ASP A 153 -9.54 -19.09 -40.55
CA ASP A 153 -10.13 -18.51 -41.75
C ASP A 153 -11.12 -17.40 -41.40
N ILE A 154 -11.93 -17.59 -40.36
CA ILE A 154 -12.80 -16.54 -39.83
C ILE A 154 -11.95 -15.33 -39.42
N ALA A 155 -10.86 -15.55 -38.68
CA ALA A 155 -9.94 -14.48 -38.27
C ALA A 155 -9.39 -13.70 -39.49
N ALA A 156 -8.97 -14.42 -40.53
CA ALA A 156 -8.44 -13.81 -41.75
C ALA A 156 -9.49 -12.99 -42.53
N ASP A 157 -10.73 -13.49 -42.66
CA ASP A 157 -11.83 -12.79 -43.35
C ASP A 157 -12.14 -11.43 -42.72
N PHE A 158 -12.25 -11.43 -41.38
CA PHE A 158 -12.57 -10.24 -40.60
C PHE A 158 -11.35 -9.40 -40.24
N SER A 159 -10.15 -9.84 -40.64
CA SER A 159 -8.87 -9.19 -40.31
C SER A 159 -8.68 -8.98 -38.81
N VAL A 160 -8.98 -10.01 -38.04
CA VAL A 160 -8.74 -10.08 -36.59
C VAL A 160 -7.79 -11.24 -36.29
N THR A 161 -7.30 -11.36 -35.06
CA THR A 161 -6.47 -12.52 -34.67
C THR A 161 -7.36 -13.72 -34.33
N PRO A 162 -6.85 -14.97 -34.43
CA PRO A 162 -7.57 -16.15 -33.96
C PRO A 162 -8.02 -16.04 -32.49
N LEU A 163 -7.21 -15.39 -31.64
CA LEU A 163 -7.56 -15.11 -30.25
C LEU A 163 -8.81 -14.22 -30.12
N VAL A 164 -8.98 -13.22 -31.00
CA VAL A 164 -10.19 -12.39 -31.01
C VAL A 164 -11.43 -13.20 -31.37
N VAL A 165 -11.30 -14.14 -32.31
CA VAL A 165 -12.40 -15.07 -32.66
C VAL A 165 -12.75 -15.95 -31.45
N GLN A 166 -11.75 -16.57 -30.82
CA GLN A 166 -11.95 -17.40 -29.61
C GLN A 166 -12.63 -16.63 -28.48
N ARG A 167 -12.22 -15.38 -28.22
CA ARG A 167 -12.85 -14.49 -27.24
C ARG A 167 -14.32 -14.22 -27.58
N ARG A 168 -14.64 -13.95 -28.86
CA ARG A 168 -16.03 -13.74 -29.31
C ARG A 168 -16.87 -14.99 -29.14
N LEU A 169 -16.32 -16.16 -29.41
CA LEU A 169 -17.00 -17.44 -29.18
C LEU A 169 -17.28 -17.68 -27.70
N LYS A 170 -16.36 -17.29 -26.80
CA LYS A 170 -16.63 -17.35 -25.35
C LYS A 170 -17.75 -16.43 -24.91
N LEU A 171 -17.78 -15.19 -25.42
CA LEU A 171 -18.88 -14.28 -25.13
C LEU A 171 -20.21 -14.78 -25.70
N ALA A 172 -20.20 -15.40 -26.88
CA ALA A 172 -21.40 -16.01 -27.47
C ALA A 172 -21.97 -17.17 -26.62
N ASN A 173 -21.15 -17.79 -25.77
CA ASN A 173 -21.55 -18.90 -24.90
C ASN A 173 -22.03 -18.46 -23.50
N VAL A 174 -22.10 -17.17 -23.21
CA VAL A 174 -22.64 -16.64 -21.95
C VAL A 174 -24.15 -16.92 -21.85
N SER A 175 -24.69 -17.03 -20.63
CA SER A 175 -26.13 -17.25 -20.38
C SER A 175 -27.00 -16.34 -21.27
N PRO A 176 -28.05 -16.89 -21.92
CA PRO A 176 -28.97 -16.10 -22.75
C PRO A 176 -29.56 -14.90 -22.01
N ARG A 177 -29.84 -15.05 -20.71
CA ARG A 177 -30.41 -13.99 -19.87
C ARG A 177 -29.44 -12.81 -19.70
N LEU A 178 -28.16 -13.11 -19.45
CA LEU A 178 -27.11 -12.09 -19.34
C LEU A 178 -26.85 -11.42 -20.70
N MET A 179 -26.97 -12.16 -21.80
CA MET A 179 -26.85 -11.60 -23.15
C MET A 179 -28.00 -10.64 -23.48
N ASP A 180 -29.22 -10.95 -23.06
CA ASP A 180 -30.37 -10.07 -23.22
C ASP A 180 -30.24 -8.80 -22.36
N ASP A 181 -29.76 -8.93 -21.12
CA ASP A 181 -29.46 -7.76 -20.26
C ASP A 181 -28.32 -6.91 -20.84
N TYR A 182 -27.34 -7.51 -21.52
CA TYR A 182 -26.30 -6.78 -22.24
C TYR A 182 -26.86 -6.03 -23.46
N ARG A 183 -27.80 -6.61 -24.20
CA ARG A 183 -28.52 -5.91 -25.28
C ARG A 183 -29.36 -4.75 -24.77
N ALA A 184 -29.84 -4.83 -23.52
CA ALA A 184 -30.62 -3.80 -22.86
C ALA A 184 -29.76 -2.76 -22.10
N ASP A 185 -28.44 -2.77 -22.27
CA ASP A 185 -27.47 -1.91 -21.57
C ASP A 185 -27.49 -2.04 -20.02
N ALA A 186 -28.04 -3.12 -19.48
CA ALA A 186 -28.07 -3.41 -18.05
C ALA A 186 -26.81 -4.14 -17.55
N VAL A 187 -26.10 -4.82 -18.45
CA VAL A 187 -24.79 -5.45 -18.23
C VAL A 187 -23.80 -4.78 -19.16
N THR A 188 -22.56 -4.55 -18.71
CA THR A 188 -21.49 -4.00 -19.55
C THR A 188 -20.66 -5.11 -20.20
N LEU A 189 -19.94 -4.78 -21.28
CA LEU A 189 -19.07 -5.74 -21.96
C LEU A 189 -18.00 -6.32 -21.01
N ASP A 190 -17.42 -5.48 -20.15
CA ASP A 190 -16.37 -5.91 -19.22
C ASP A 190 -16.90 -6.86 -18.15
N GLN A 191 -18.16 -6.67 -17.71
CA GLN A 191 -18.84 -7.60 -16.82
C GLN A 191 -19.10 -8.94 -17.53
N LEU A 192 -19.53 -8.91 -18.79
CA LEU A 192 -19.74 -10.11 -19.59
C LEU A 192 -18.45 -10.90 -19.79
N MET A 193 -17.34 -10.20 -20.06
CA MET A 193 -15.99 -10.79 -20.17
C MET A 193 -15.55 -11.47 -18.87
N ALA A 194 -15.85 -10.88 -17.72
CA ALA A 194 -15.56 -11.49 -16.42
C ALA A 194 -16.37 -12.77 -16.17
N LEU A 195 -17.65 -12.77 -16.55
CA LEU A 195 -18.55 -13.91 -16.38
C LEU A 195 -18.22 -15.06 -17.34
N ALA A 196 -17.68 -14.76 -18.52
CA ALA A 196 -17.29 -15.74 -19.55
C ALA A 196 -16.07 -16.61 -19.17
N ILE A 197 -15.55 -16.49 -17.95
CA ILE A 197 -14.49 -17.34 -17.40
C ILE A 197 -14.93 -18.80 -17.20
N THR A 198 -16.22 -19.02 -16.98
CA THR A 198 -16.85 -20.35 -16.87
C THR A 198 -17.89 -20.52 -17.97
N ASP A 199 -18.13 -21.76 -18.40
CA ASP A 199 -19.21 -22.12 -19.32
C ASP A 199 -20.52 -22.50 -18.59
N ASP A 200 -20.50 -22.54 -17.26
CA ASP A 200 -21.68 -22.83 -16.44
C ASP A 200 -22.57 -21.59 -16.31
N HIS A 201 -23.71 -21.61 -17.03
CA HIS A 201 -24.70 -20.53 -17.01
C HIS A 201 -25.28 -20.28 -15.61
N ALA A 202 -25.47 -21.32 -14.80
CA ALA A 202 -26.02 -21.15 -13.45
C ALA A 202 -25.02 -20.41 -12.55
N ALA A 203 -23.73 -20.75 -12.65
CA ALA A 203 -22.67 -20.05 -11.93
C ALA A 203 -22.54 -18.58 -12.38
N GLN A 204 -22.62 -18.31 -13.69
CA GLN A 204 -22.62 -16.94 -14.23
C GLN A 204 -23.78 -16.10 -13.67
N GLU A 205 -24.99 -16.66 -13.70
CA GLU A 205 -26.19 -15.97 -13.22
C GLU A 205 -26.13 -15.74 -11.70
N ALA A 206 -25.72 -16.73 -10.90
CA ALA A 206 -25.54 -16.57 -9.46
C ALA A 206 -24.42 -15.55 -9.13
N ALA A 207 -23.33 -15.54 -9.90
CA ALA A 207 -22.26 -14.57 -9.70
C ALA A 207 -22.73 -13.13 -9.92
N PHE A 208 -23.60 -12.89 -10.91
CA PHE A 208 -24.09 -11.55 -11.24
C PHE A 208 -25.35 -11.14 -10.46
N TYR A 209 -26.41 -11.95 -10.46
CA TYR A 209 -27.71 -11.55 -9.91
C TYR A 209 -27.76 -11.60 -8.38
N ASP A 210 -27.07 -12.54 -7.74
CA ASP A 210 -27.01 -12.62 -6.28
C ASP A 210 -26.04 -11.58 -5.68
N ALA A 211 -25.16 -11.02 -6.51
CA ALA A 211 -24.26 -9.95 -6.10
C ALA A 211 -25.01 -8.59 -6.04
N PRO A 212 -24.81 -7.81 -4.96
CA PRO A 212 -25.22 -6.40 -4.91
C PRO A 212 -24.61 -5.61 -6.06
N GLN A 213 -25.31 -4.57 -6.56
CA GLN A 213 -24.85 -3.79 -7.72
C GLN A 213 -23.41 -3.25 -7.58
N TRP A 214 -23.02 -2.80 -6.39
CA TRP A 214 -21.67 -2.28 -6.10
C TRP A 214 -20.57 -3.36 -6.16
N GLN A 215 -20.93 -4.64 -6.06
CA GLN A 215 -20.01 -5.78 -6.24
C GLN A 215 -19.99 -6.35 -7.66
N ARG A 216 -20.76 -5.78 -8.61
CA ARG A 216 -20.79 -6.27 -9.99
C ARG A 216 -19.67 -5.69 -10.86
N ASN A 217 -18.58 -5.22 -10.26
CA ASN A 217 -17.42 -4.82 -11.05
C ASN A 217 -16.70 -6.07 -11.59
N PRO A 218 -15.99 -5.99 -12.74
CA PRO A 218 -15.38 -7.16 -13.38
C PRO A 218 -14.43 -7.95 -12.48
N SER A 219 -13.68 -7.30 -11.59
CA SER A 219 -12.75 -7.96 -10.68
C SER A 219 -13.48 -8.83 -9.66
N ALA A 220 -14.49 -8.28 -8.99
CA ALA A 220 -15.28 -8.97 -7.98
C ALA A 220 -16.12 -10.12 -8.58
N LEU A 221 -16.62 -9.96 -9.81
CA LEU A 221 -17.31 -11.04 -10.53
C LEU A 221 -16.36 -12.21 -10.84
N ARG A 222 -15.12 -11.94 -11.28
CA ARG A 222 -14.12 -12.99 -11.48
C ARG A 222 -13.81 -13.70 -10.17
N GLU A 223 -13.53 -12.95 -9.11
CA GLU A 223 -13.20 -13.50 -7.80
C GLU A 223 -14.31 -14.40 -7.24
N ARG A 224 -15.59 -14.02 -7.38
CA ARG A 224 -16.72 -14.90 -7.01
C ARG A 224 -16.76 -16.21 -7.79
N LEU A 225 -16.40 -16.18 -9.07
CA LEU A 225 -16.38 -17.37 -9.92
C LEU A 225 -15.14 -18.25 -9.69
N THR A 226 -14.04 -17.67 -9.18
CA THR A 226 -12.76 -18.36 -8.98
C THR A 226 -12.37 -18.54 -7.52
N GLU A 227 -13.26 -18.26 -6.56
CA GLU A 227 -13.01 -18.36 -5.11
C GLU A 227 -12.45 -19.72 -4.67
N ARG A 228 -12.86 -20.80 -5.35
CA ARG A 228 -12.41 -22.17 -5.07
C ARG A 228 -11.20 -22.61 -5.89
N GLU A 229 -10.75 -21.77 -6.82
CA GLU A 229 -9.62 -22.06 -7.69
C GLU A 229 -8.34 -21.41 -7.16
N ILE A 230 -7.20 -22.06 -7.40
CA ILE A 230 -5.90 -21.53 -7.01
C ILE A 230 -5.26 -20.85 -8.22
N GLY A 231 -5.15 -19.53 -8.17
CA GLY A 231 -4.49 -18.72 -9.20
C GLY A 231 -2.96 -18.82 -9.17
N ALA A 232 -2.31 -18.46 -10.26
CA ALA A 232 -0.85 -18.43 -10.40
C ALA A 232 -0.14 -17.51 -9.39
N SER A 233 -0.80 -16.44 -8.96
CA SER A 233 -0.30 -15.51 -7.94
C SER A 233 -0.35 -16.07 -6.52
N HIS A 234 -1.01 -17.21 -6.30
CA HIS A 234 -1.13 -17.81 -4.98
C HIS A 234 0.24 -18.20 -4.42
N PRO A 235 0.51 -17.99 -3.12
CA PRO A 235 1.84 -18.23 -2.54
C PRO A 235 2.37 -19.66 -2.76
N LEU A 236 1.49 -20.65 -2.71
CA LEU A 236 1.85 -22.06 -2.95
C LEU A 236 2.29 -22.31 -4.40
N VAL A 237 1.64 -21.64 -5.37
CA VAL A 237 1.98 -21.78 -6.79
C VAL A 237 3.28 -21.06 -7.09
N ARG A 238 3.51 -19.87 -6.52
CA ARG A 238 4.79 -19.15 -6.61
C ARG A 238 5.93 -19.95 -5.97
N PHE A 239 5.66 -20.60 -4.84
CA PHE A 239 6.65 -21.42 -4.15
C PHE A 239 7.09 -22.63 -4.99
N VAL A 240 6.16 -23.34 -5.64
CA VAL A 240 6.51 -24.47 -6.51
C VAL A 240 7.08 -23.99 -7.85
N GLY A 241 6.48 -22.95 -8.42
CA GLY A 241 6.69 -22.45 -9.78
C GLY A 241 5.73 -23.12 -10.77
N LEU A 242 5.14 -22.32 -11.69
CA LEU A 242 4.22 -22.82 -12.71
C LEU A 242 4.86 -23.86 -13.62
N ASP A 243 6.09 -23.61 -14.09
CA ASP A 243 6.81 -24.52 -14.99
C ASP A 243 7.06 -25.89 -14.33
N ALA A 244 7.35 -25.90 -13.03
CA ALA A 244 7.58 -27.13 -12.28
C ALA A 244 6.26 -27.92 -12.08
N TYR A 245 5.15 -27.21 -11.86
CA TYR A 245 3.83 -27.83 -11.77
C TYR A 245 3.37 -28.40 -13.14
N GLU A 246 3.55 -27.68 -14.25
CA GLU A 246 3.27 -28.20 -15.60
C GLU A 246 4.18 -29.40 -15.93
N ALA A 247 5.46 -29.35 -15.59
CA ALA A 247 6.41 -30.46 -15.82
C ALA A 247 6.03 -31.73 -15.02
N ALA A 248 5.39 -31.57 -13.87
CA ALA A 248 4.84 -32.67 -13.07
C ALA A 248 3.52 -33.25 -13.65
N GLY A 249 3.05 -32.73 -14.79
CA GLY A 249 1.80 -33.14 -15.44
C GLY A 249 0.57 -32.37 -14.97
N GLY A 250 0.76 -31.26 -14.25
CA GLY A 250 -0.32 -30.44 -13.73
C GLY A 250 -1.09 -29.69 -14.83
N GLY A 251 -2.42 -29.77 -14.78
CA GLY A 251 -3.28 -29.04 -15.70
C GLY A 251 -3.41 -27.56 -15.33
N ILE A 252 -3.32 -26.68 -16.35
CA ILE A 252 -3.52 -25.23 -16.21
C ILE A 252 -4.68 -24.77 -17.09
N ARG A 253 -5.53 -23.91 -16.52
CA ARG A 253 -6.59 -23.19 -17.22
C ARG A 253 -6.22 -21.71 -17.34
N ARG A 254 -6.39 -21.12 -18.52
CA ARG A 254 -6.12 -19.69 -18.76
C ARG A 254 -7.42 -18.95 -19.09
N ASP A 255 -7.70 -17.87 -18.38
CA ASP A 255 -8.74 -16.90 -18.73
C ASP A 255 -8.29 -16.13 -19.98
N LEU A 256 -9.07 -16.24 -21.05
CA LEU A 256 -8.79 -15.60 -22.32
C LEU A 256 -8.91 -14.07 -22.25
N PHE A 257 -9.58 -13.53 -21.23
CA PHE A 257 -9.83 -12.09 -21.04
C PHE A 257 -8.92 -11.43 -20.00
N ALA A 258 -8.07 -12.21 -19.32
CA ALA A 258 -7.08 -11.68 -18.40
C ALA A 258 -5.76 -11.34 -19.12
N GLU A 259 -4.99 -10.44 -18.52
CA GLU A 259 -3.65 -10.09 -18.99
C GLU A 259 -2.57 -10.78 -18.14
N GLY A 260 -1.53 -11.30 -18.82
CA GLY A 260 -0.43 -11.99 -18.16
C GLY A 260 -0.87 -13.20 -17.34
N ASP A 261 -0.25 -13.38 -16.17
CA ASP A 261 -0.50 -14.52 -15.29
C ASP A 261 -1.73 -14.34 -14.38
N ALA A 262 -2.39 -13.18 -14.41
CA ALA A 262 -3.53 -12.86 -13.55
C ALA A 262 -4.77 -13.73 -13.84
N GLY A 263 -4.81 -14.42 -14.98
CA GLY A 263 -5.90 -15.33 -15.37
C GLY A 263 -5.50 -16.80 -15.42
N VAL A 264 -4.36 -17.17 -14.84
CA VAL A 264 -3.85 -18.54 -14.89
C VAL A 264 -4.26 -19.27 -13.61
N TYR A 265 -5.00 -20.37 -13.76
CA TYR A 265 -5.54 -21.15 -12.65
C TYR A 265 -5.07 -22.60 -12.72
N VAL A 266 -4.77 -23.15 -11.55
CA VAL A 266 -4.32 -24.52 -11.36
C VAL A 266 -5.51 -25.46 -11.25
N SER A 267 -5.52 -26.55 -12.01
CA SER A 267 -6.63 -27.51 -12.02
C SER A 267 -6.48 -28.65 -11.00
N ASP A 268 -5.25 -29.08 -10.68
CA ASP A 268 -4.97 -30.18 -9.75
C ASP A 268 -4.34 -29.65 -8.46
N THR A 269 -5.19 -29.38 -7.48
CA THR A 269 -4.78 -28.89 -6.16
C THR A 269 -4.01 -29.96 -5.37
N ALA A 270 -4.34 -31.24 -5.55
CA ALA A 270 -3.70 -32.34 -4.82
C ALA A 270 -2.25 -32.57 -5.28
N LEU A 271 -2.00 -32.42 -6.59
CA LEU A 271 -0.64 -32.41 -7.14
C LEU A 271 0.15 -31.21 -6.61
N LEU A 272 -0.44 -30.01 -6.60
CA LEU A 272 0.21 -28.82 -6.06
C LEU A 272 0.60 -29.00 -4.58
N GLU A 273 -0.31 -29.47 -3.74
CA GLU A 273 -0.04 -29.75 -2.33
C GLU A 273 1.08 -30.79 -2.13
N THR A 274 1.15 -31.78 -3.01
CA THR A 274 2.20 -32.80 -2.98
C THR A 274 3.57 -32.20 -3.32
N LEU A 275 3.65 -31.38 -4.37
CA LEU A 275 4.89 -30.70 -4.75
C LEU A 275 5.35 -29.70 -3.67
N VAL A 276 4.41 -28.95 -3.06
CA VAL A 276 4.70 -28.06 -1.93
C VAL A 276 5.30 -28.85 -0.77
N ARG A 277 4.65 -29.96 -0.39
CA ARG A 277 5.10 -30.80 0.74
C ARG A 277 6.49 -31.38 0.49
N GLU A 278 6.73 -31.93 -0.70
CA GLU A 278 8.04 -32.48 -1.08
C GLU A 278 9.13 -31.40 -1.06
N LYS A 279 8.84 -30.22 -1.59
CA LYS A 279 9.78 -29.11 -1.60
C LYS A 279 10.07 -28.59 -0.18
N LEU A 280 9.05 -28.41 0.66
CA LEU A 280 9.23 -28.02 2.06
C LEU A 280 10.01 -29.07 2.86
N GLU A 281 9.74 -30.35 2.62
CA GLU A 281 10.45 -31.45 3.29
C GLU A 281 11.94 -31.48 2.90
N SER A 282 12.30 -31.08 1.68
CA SER A 282 13.70 -30.91 1.29
C SER A 282 14.42 -29.85 2.15
N TYR A 283 13.78 -28.71 2.41
CA TYR A 283 14.32 -27.68 3.32
C TYR A 283 14.37 -28.19 4.77
N ALA A 284 13.32 -28.87 5.22
CA ALA A 284 13.27 -29.45 6.56
C ALA A 284 14.38 -30.49 6.78
N SER A 285 14.71 -31.31 5.77
CA SER A 285 15.82 -32.27 5.83
C SER A 285 17.18 -31.59 6.04
N THR A 286 17.38 -30.43 5.40
CA THR A 286 18.60 -29.63 5.56
C THR A 286 18.69 -29.06 6.97
N LEU A 287 17.56 -28.61 7.53
CA LEU A 287 17.52 -28.16 8.93
C LEU A 287 17.75 -29.31 9.91
N ARG A 288 17.20 -30.51 9.68
CA ARG A 288 17.46 -31.65 10.56
C ARG A 288 18.96 -31.98 10.64
N ALA A 289 19.68 -31.81 9.53
CA ALA A 289 21.14 -31.94 9.50
C ALA A 289 21.87 -30.85 10.32
N GLU A 290 21.25 -29.70 10.61
CA GLU A 290 21.81 -28.65 11.49
C GLU A 290 21.79 -29.04 12.99
N GLY A 291 21.12 -30.15 13.36
CA GLY A 291 21.08 -30.71 14.72
C GLY A 291 19.92 -30.25 15.60
N TRP A 292 18.82 -29.75 15.01
CA TRP A 292 17.61 -29.36 15.75
C TRP A 292 16.85 -30.57 16.31
N ALA A 293 16.29 -30.44 17.51
CA ALA A 293 15.56 -31.50 18.22
C ALA A 293 14.34 -32.00 17.44
N TRP A 294 13.65 -31.07 16.78
CA TRP A 294 12.55 -31.34 15.88
C TRP A 294 12.52 -30.30 14.77
N VAL A 295 12.03 -30.68 13.60
CA VAL A 295 11.82 -29.77 12.48
C VAL A 295 10.45 -30.04 11.90
N ASP A 296 9.67 -28.97 11.74
CA ASP A 296 8.34 -29.03 11.14
C ASP A 296 8.29 -28.25 9.82
N ALA A 297 7.50 -28.75 8.89
CA ALA A 297 7.33 -28.21 7.55
C ALA A 297 5.85 -27.95 7.32
N THR A 298 5.43 -26.70 7.43
CA THR A 298 4.02 -26.32 7.33
C THR A 298 3.86 -25.24 6.25
N PRO A 299 2.94 -25.41 5.28
CA PRO A 299 2.77 -24.45 4.19
C PRO A 299 2.34 -23.04 4.62
N ALA A 300 1.57 -22.93 5.70
CA ALA A 300 1.09 -21.66 6.22
C ALA A 300 1.11 -21.65 7.76
N MET A 301 1.69 -20.60 8.33
CA MET A 301 1.74 -20.36 9.77
C MET A 301 1.09 -19.01 10.07
N THR A 302 0.13 -18.99 10.99
CA THR A 302 -0.41 -17.72 11.47
C THR A 302 0.49 -17.16 12.57
N TYR A 303 0.37 -15.85 12.81
CA TYR A 303 1.07 -15.21 13.92
C TYR A 303 0.68 -15.84 15.28
N ALA A 304 -0.58 -16.25 15.44
CA ALA A 304 -1.06 -16.91 16.65
C ALA A 304 -0.37 -18.27 16.87
N ASP A 305 -0.18 -19.05 15.81
CA ASP A 305 0.51 -20.33 15.90
C ASP A 305 1.98 -20.17 16.30
N LEU A 306 2.65 -19.12 15.80
CA LEU A 306 4.03 -18.79 16.19
C LEU A 306 4.15 -18.34 17.66
N GLN A 307 3.12 -17.66 18.20
CA GLN A 307 3.10 -17.23 19.61
C GLN A 307 3.00 -18.40 20.60
N ALA A 308 2.55 -19.57 20.15
CA ALA A 308 2.54 -20.78 20.98
C ALA A 308 3.96 -21.26 21.35
N PHE A 309 5.00 -20.78 20.65
CA PHE A 309 6.39 -21.15 20.88
C PHE A 309 7.17 -20.03 21.57
N GLN A 310 8.04 -20.41 22.51
CA GLN A 310 9.03 -19.47 23.05
C GLN A 310 10.29 -19.46 22.19
N ARG A 311 10.94 -18.30 22.05
CA ARG A 311 12.21 -18.19 21.33
C ARG A 311 13.38 -18.49 22.27
N ALA A 312 14.26 -19.37 21.84
CA ALA A 312 15.51 -19.66 22.53
C ALA A 312 16.49 -18.48 22.39
N PRO A 313 17.31 -18.20 23.40
CA PRO A 313 18.33 -17.17 23.31
C PRO A 313 19.40 -17.56 22.28
N ARG A 314 19.82 -16.59 21.46
CA ARG A 314 20.99 -16.73 20.59
C ARG A 314 22.25 -16.39 21.38
N GLU A 315 23.30 -17.18 21.20
CA GLU A 315 24.60 -16.93 21.78
C GLU A 315 25.55 -16.42 20.70
N ARG A 316 26.32 -15.37 21.02
CA ARG A 316 27.36 -14.86 20.11
C ARG A 316 28.58 -15.77 20.19
N ARG A 317 28.97 -16.37 19.06
CA ARG A 317 30.23 -17.11 18.95
C ARG A 317 31.41 -16.14 18.87
N THR A 318 32.57 -16.58 19.36
CA THR A 318 33.83 -15.86 19.13
C THR A 318 34.14 -15.85 17.63
N PRO A 319 34.39 -14.68 17.01
CA PRO A 319 34.79 -14.59 15.61
C PRO A 319 36.08 -15.37 15.37
N ASN A 320 36.20 -16.04 14.23
CA ASN A 320 37.48 -16.61 13.83
C ASN A 320 38.47 -15.50 13.42
N LYS A 321 39.76 -15.83 13.27
CA LYS A 321 40.80 -14.84 12.95
C LYS A 321 40.53 -14.04 11.66
N ARG A 322 39.88 -14.64 10.66
CA ARG A 322 39.56 -13.98 9.39
C ARG A 322 38.34 -13.05 9.52
N GLU A 323 37.34 -13.48 10.27
CA GLU A 323 36.13 -12.70 10.56
C GLU A 323 36.45 -11.50 11.44
N ALA A 324 37.27 -11.68 12.49
CA ALA A 324 37.74 -10.60 13.36
C ALA A 324 38.48 -9.52 12.56
N GLN A 325 39.42 -9.92 11.70
CA GLN A 325 40.15 -8.99 10.82
C GLN A 325 39.23 -8.28 9.81
N ARG A 326 38.14 -8.92 9.38
CA ARG A 326 37.19 -8.33 8.44
C ARG A 326 36.26 -7.33 9.13
N ILE A 327 35.81 -7.65 10.34
CA ILE A 327 35.03 -6.75 11.20
C ILE A 327 35.85 -5.50 11.51
N GLU A 328 37.10 -5.66 11.95
CA GLU A 328 38.01 -4.55 12.23
C GLU A 328 38.22 -3.65 11.01
N ARG A 329 38.51 -4.23 9.83
CA ARG A 329 38.64 -3.47 8.58
C ARG A 329 37.38 -2.74 8.16
N LEU A 330 36.20 -3.32 8.39
CA LEU A 330 34.93 -2.67 8.06
C LEU A 330 34.64 -1.52 9.02
N GLN A 331 34.90 -1.71 10.32
CA GLN A 331 34.78 -0.65 11.32
C GLN A 331 35.75 0.52 11.04
N GLU A 332 37.01 0.22 10.69
CA GLU A 332 37.99 1.24 10.28
C GLU A 332 37.54 2.01 9.03
N LYS A 333 37.00 1.32 8.03
CA LYS A 333 36.45 1.96 6.83
C LYS A 333 35.22 2.81 7.12
N MET A 334 34.31 2.35 7.98
CA MET A 334 33.15 3.15 8.39
C MET A 334 33.57 4.42 9.13
N GLN A 335 34.56 4.34 10.02
CA GLN A 335 35.11 5.53 10.69
C GLN A 335 35.76 6.48 9.68
N ALA A 336 36.52 5.97 8.71
CA ALA A 336 37.12 6.79 7.66
C ALA A 336 36.07 7.46 6.75
N VAL A 337 35.00 6.74 6.41
CA VAL A 337 33.87 7.28 5.64
C VAL A 337 33.12 8.35 6.42
N GLY A 338 32.85 8.14 7.72
CA GLY A 338 32.22 9.15 8.58
C GLY A 338 33.02 10.46 8.63
N VAL A 339 34.34 10.38 8.83
CA VAL A 339 35.22 11.57 8.78
C VAL A 339 35.22 12.24 7.41
N ALA A 340 35.10 11.46 6.32
CA ALA A 340 35.06 11.99 4.97
C ALA A 340 33.71 12.66 4.65
N VAL A 341 32.60 12.16 5.22
CA VAL A 341 31.27 12.79 5.16
C VAL A 341 31.30 14.12 5.90
N ASP A 342 31.80 14.15 7.14
CA ASP A 342 31.92 15.39 7.93
C ASP A 342 32.74 16.44 7.17
N ALA A 343 33.88 16.03 6.59
CA ALA A 343 34.73 16.94 5.80
C ALA A 343 34.10 17.39 4.47
N ALA A 344 33.20 16.61 3.88
CA ALA A 344 32.45 17.00 2.68
C ALA A 344 31.31 17.97 3.02
N MET A 345 30.64 17.76 4.17
CA MET A 345 29.65 18.70 4.70
C MET A 345 30.28 20.04 5.09
N ASP A 346 31.45 20.02 5.75
CA ASP A 346 32.20 21.25 6.07
C ASP A 346 32.67 22.02 4.81
N ALA A 347 32.79 21.32 3.68
CA ALA A 347 33.16 21.88 2.38
C ALA A 347 31.97 22.27 1.49
N ASP A 348 30.73 22.10 1.97
CA ASP A 348 29.48 22.37 1.25
C ASP A 348 29.37 21.58 -0.08
N ASP A 349 29.94 20.37 -0.12
CA ASP A 349 29.96 19.45 -1.26
C ASP A 349 28.91 18.34 -1.06
N GLU A 350 27.64 18.69 -1.29
CA GLU A 350 26.48 17.83 -1.05
C GLU A 350 26.53 16.51 -1.85
N ASP A 351 26.89 16.56 -3.14
CA ASP A 351 26.98 15.37 -4.01
C ASP A 351 28.01 14.35 -3.48
N LYS A 352 29.12 14.84 -2.93
CA LYS A 352 30.17 14.00 -2.36
C LYS A 352 29.79 13.46 -0.98
N ALA A 353 29.09 14.24 -0.17
CA ALA A 353 28.58 13.79 1.11
C ALA A 353 27.54 12.67 0.94
N GLU A 354 26.61 12.81 -0.02
CA GLU A 354 25.60 11.79 -0.34
C GLU A 354 26.26 10.48 -0.80
N ALA A 355 27.21 10.54 -1.74
CA ALA A 355 27.90 9.35 -2.24
C ALA A 355 28.71 8.61 -1.14
N LEU A 356 29.33 9.36 -0.22
CA LEU A 356 30.06 8.77 0.91
C LEU A 356 29.11 8.19 1.96
N GLN A 357 27.93 8.79 2.14
CA GLN A 357 26.91 8.26 3.05
C GLN A 357 26.34 6.94 2.53
N GLU A 358 26.04 6.83 1.23
CA GLU A 358 25.65 5.55 0.60
C GLU A 358 26.72 4.47 0.78
N GLU A 359 28.02 4.80 0.58
CA GLU A 359 29.12 3.86 0.83
C GLU A 359 29.17 3.42 2.30
N GLY A 360 28.91 4.35 3.23
CA GLY A 360 28.82 4.08 4.67
C GLY A 360 27.69 3.12 5.03
N GLU A 361 26.52 3.28 4.41
CA GLU A 361 25.37 2.38 4.59
C GLU A 361 25.69 0.97 4.10
N VAL A 362 26.26 0.82 2.91
CA VAL A 362 26.68 -0.50 2.38
C VAL A 362 27.71 -1.18 3.29
N LEU A 363 28.67 -0.43 3.86
CA LEU A 363 29.64 -0.97 4.80
C LEU A 363 28.99 -1.38 6.13
N GLY A 364 28.01 -0.59 6.61
CA GLY A 364 27.21 -0.90 7.79
C GLY A 364 26.40 -2.18 7.63
N GLU A 365 25.75 -2.37 6.48
CA GLU A 365 25.04 -3.61 6.16
C GLU A 365 25.96 -4.83 6.13
N GLN A 366 27.17 -4.70 5.57
CA GLN A 366 28.15 -5.78 5.55
C GLN A 366 28.66 -6.14 6.96
N LEU A 367 28.86 -5.14 7.81
CA LEU A 367 29.26 -5.34 9.21
C LEU A 367 28.13 -6.02 9.99
N GLN A 368 26.91 -5.52 9.87
CA GLN A 368 25.72 -6.09 10.52
C GLN A 368 25.51 -7.55 10.08
N ALA A 369 25.65 -7.87 8.78
CA ALA A 369 25.54 -9.24 8.27
C ALA A 369 26.61 -10.17 8.86
N LEU A 370 27.84 -9.69 9.07
CA LEU A 370 28.89 -10.46 9.75
C LEU A 370 28.56 -10.67 11.22
N GLU A 371 28.07 -9.65 11.92
CA GLU A 371 27.67 -9.75 13.33
C GLU A 371 26.48 -10.68 13.55
N ASP A 372 25.48 -10.63 12.68
CA ASP A 372 24.34 -11.55 12.70
C ASP A 372 24.75 -13.00 12.39
N GLY A 373 25.79 -13.18 11.56
CA GLY A 373 26.44 -14.47 11.30
C GLY A 373 27.27 -15.01 12.48
N LEU A 374 27.59 -14.16 13.48
CA LEU A 374 28.19 -14.59 14.74
C LEU A 374 27.15 -15.01 15.78
N GLN A 375 25.90 -14.59 15.63
CA GLN A 375 24.82 -15.01 16.52
C GLN A 375 24.32 -16.40 16.12
N GLY A 376 24.56 -17.40 16.97
CA GLY A 376 24.18 -18.78 16.73
C GLY A 376 23.36 -19.38 17.87
N TYR A 377 23.05 -20.67 17.75
CA TYR A 377 22.45 -21.45 18.82
C TYR A 377 23.48 -22.48 19.29
N SER A 378 23.69 -22.57 20.60
CA SER A 378 24.60 -23.58 21.17
C SER A 378 24.06 -24.99 20.96
N ALA A 379 24.94 -26.00 20.96
CA ALA A 379 24.56 -27.39 20.72
C ALA A 379 23.46 -27.88 21.69
N ASN A 380 23.50 -27.41 22.94
CA ASN A 380 22.49 -27.73 23.96
C ASN A 380 21.12 -27.09 23.64
N VAL A 381 21.11 -25.87 23.11
CA VAL A 381 19.87 -25.20 22.68
C VAL A 381 19.30 -25.89 21.45
N LYS A 382 20.12 -26.27 20.47
CA LYS A 382 19.68 -27.03 19.30
C LYS A 382 19.11 -28.40 19.67
N ALA A 383 19.66 -29.06 20.68
CA ALA A 383 19.15 -30.35 21.18
C ALA A 383 17.80 -30.26 21.92
N ALA A 384 17.32 -29.06 22.26
CA ALA A 384 16.05 -28.85 22.96
C ALA A 384 15.03 -28.00 22.17
N ALA A 385 15.50 -27.14 21.27
CA ALA A 385 14.66 -26.30 20.43
C ALA A 385 14.48 -26.92 19.04
N GLY A 386 13.41 -26.51 18.35
CA GLY A 386 13.13 -26.89 16.99
C GLY A 386 13.20 -25.74 16.00
N ALA A 387 12.95 -26.08 14.74
CA ALA A 387 12.81 -25.13 13.66
C ALA A 387 11.55 -25.43 12.84
N ILE A 388 10.92 -24.38 12.30
CA ILE A 388 9.77 -24.49 11.40
C ILE A 388 10.14 -23.85 10.07
N VAL A 389 9.84 -24.54 8.96
CA VAL A 389 9.87 -23.97 7.61
C VAL A 389 8.44 -23.68 7.19
N THR A 390 8.19 -22.45 6.75
CA THR A 390 6.89 -22.00 6.22
C THR A 390 7.07 -21.19 4.96
N ILE A 391 5.97 -20.93 4.26
CA ILE A 391 5.91 -20.07 3.09
C ILE A 391 5.27 -18.73 3.51
N ASP A 392 5.81 -17.62 3.04
CA ASP A 392 5.22 -16.30 3.26
C ASP A 392 4.13 -15.96 2.22
N ARG A 393 3.60 -14.73 2.27
CA ARG A 393 2.58 -14.26 1.32
C ARG A 393 3.11 -14.07 -0.11
N ASN A 394 4.42 -14.03 -0.29
CA ASN A 394 5.06 -13.88 -1.59
C ASN A 394 5.45 -15.23 -2.21
N GLY A 395 5.26 -16.34 -1.47
CA GLY A 395 5.71 -17.66 -1.92
C GLY A 395 7.18 -17.94 -1.60
N GLU A 396 7.82 -17.13 -0.76
CA GLU A 396 9.20 -17.30 -0.33
C GLU A 396 9.27 -18.16 0.94
N THR A 397 10.34 -18.95 1.05
CA THR A 397 10.59 -19.77 2.24
C THR A 397 11.08 -18.93 3.41
N VAL A 398 10.34 -19.01 4.52
CA VAL A 398 10.70 -18.42 5.80
C VAL A 398 11.03 -19.52 6.80
N ILE A 399 12.16 -19.39 7.47
CA ILE A 399 12.64 -20.37 8.44
C ILE A 399 12.68 -19.75 9.83
N HIS A 400 11.88 -20.28 10.74
CA HIS A 400 11.88 -19.92 12.15
C HIS A 400 12.73 -20.91 12.94
N ARG A 401 13.91 -20.48 13.40
CA ARG A 401 14.83 -21.30 14.21
C ARG A 401 14.71 -20.98 15.70
N GLY A 402 15.01 -21.94 16.56
CA GLY A 402 15.08 -21.72 18.01
C GLY A 402 13.72 -21.67 18.70
N LEU A 403 12.75 -22.46 18.23
CA LEU A 403 11.41 -22.53 18.80
C LEU A 403 11.35 -23.60 19.90
N LEU A 404 10.94 -23.21 21.10
CA LEU A 404 10.80 -24.09 22.27
C LEU A 404 9.32 -24.32 22.57
N ARG A 405 8.91 -25.58 22.72
CA ARG A 405 7.58 -25.91 23.27
C ARG A 405 7.58 -25.63 24.78
N GLU A 406 6.42 -25.41 25.39
CA GLU A 406 6.34 -25.02 26.81
C GLU A 406 7.06 -25.97 27.79
N ALA A 407 6.98 -27.28 27.54
CA ALA A 407 7.65 -28.29 28.36
C ALA A 407 9.19 -28.22 28.23
N GLU A 408 9.69 -27.99 27.01
CA GLU A 408 11.12 -27.87 26.69
C GLU A 408 11.70 -26.56 27.24
N ALA A 409 10.94 -25.47 27.17
CA ALA A 409 11.33 -24.18 27.75
C ALA A 409 11.50 -24.25 29.27
N LYS A 410 10.64 -24.99 29.98
CA LYS A 410 10.78 -25.23 31.44
C LYS A 410 12.03 -26.07 31.76
N ALA A 411 12.32 -27.09 30.96
CA ALA A 411 13.52 -27.93 31.13
C ALA A 411 14.81 -27.13 30.90
N LEU A 412 14.87 -26.31 29.84
CA LEU A 412 16.04 -25.49 29.54
C LEU A 412 16.31 -24.43 30.63
N ARG A 413 15.26 -23.77 31.15
CA ARG A 413 15.38 -22.84 32.28
C ARG A 413 15.91 -23.53 33.54
N THR A 414 15.54 -24.78 33.77
CA THR A 414 16.01 -25.56 34.92
C THR A 414 17.48 -25.94 34.76
N LEU A 415 17.90 -26.32 33.55
CA LEU A 415 19.31 -26.61 33.23
C LEU A 415 20.20 -25.37 33.31
N VAL A 416 19.74 -24.20 32.85
CA VAL A 416 20.48 -22.93 33.00
C VAL A 416 20.61 -22.55 34.47
N LYS A 417 19.55 -22.71 35.28
CA LYS A 417 19.60 -22.48 36.73
C LYS A 417 20.55 -23.45 37.45
N LEU A 418 20.57 -24.72 37.04
CA LEU A 418 21.53 -25.71 37.57
C LEU A 418 22.96 -25.32 37.19
N ARG A 419 23.22 -24.90 35.94
CA ARG A 419 24.55 -24.48 35.50
C ARG A 419 25.03 -23.21 36.20
N GLN A 420 24.13 -22.28 36.52
CA GLN A 420 24.43 -21.10 37.34
C GLN A 420 24.63 -21.48 38.82
N GLY A 421 23.90 -22.47 39.34
CA GLY A 421 24.05 -22.97 40.71
C GLY A 421 25.29 -23.83 40.97
N PHE A 422 25.97 -24.33 39.93
CA PHE A 422 27.26 -25.04 40.04
C PHE A 422 28.48 -24.12 39.88
N ALA A 423 28.30 -22.84 39.57
CA ALA A 423 29.39 -21.86 39.50
C ALA A 423 29.65 -21.12 40.82
N GLU A 424 28.79 -21.31 41.85
CA GLU A 424 29.01 -20.82 43.20
C GLU A 424 29.14 -22.00 44.18
N GLY A 425 30.38 -22.43 44.40
CA GLY A 425 30.67 -23.51 45.34
C GLY A 425 32.15 -23.82 45.47
N GLU A 426 32.89 -22.92 46.15
CA GLU A 426 34.04 -23.16 47.06
C GLU A 426 35.05 -22.01 47.00
N GLY A 427 35.05 -21.17 48.04
CA GLY A 427 36.03 -20.11 48.26
C GLY A 427 35.57 -19.13 49.34
N ALA A 428 35.92 -19.42 50.59
CA ALA A 428 35.60 -18.60 51.75
C ALA A 428 36.48 -17.32 51.81
N ASN A 429 35.79 -16.21 52.12
CA ASN A 429 36.18 -14.93 52.73
C ASN A 429 37.55 -14.25 52.49
N ASP A 430 37.37 -12.96 52.22
CA ASP A 430 38.15 -11.76 52.54
C ASP A 430 39.38 -11.37 51.69
N ASP A 431 39.32 -10.08 51.34
CA ASP A 431 40.35 -9.18 50.82
C ASP A 431 40.69 -9.31 49.33
N VAL A 432 39.97 -8.57 48.47
CA VAL A 432 40.43 -7.31 47.83
C VAL A 432 39.22 -6.67 47.12
N ASP A 433 38.63 -5.63 47.72
CA ASP A 433 37.79 -4.66 47.01
C ASP A 433 38.14 -3.24 47.50
N GLU A 434 39.37 -2.82 47.22
CA GLU A 434 39.74 -1.41 47.07
C GLU A 434 40.21 -1.22 45.64
N ALA A 435 39.25 -1.10 44.70
CA ALA A 435 39.35 -0.34 43.45
C ALA A 435 38.18 -0.71 42.52
N THR A 436 36.96 -0.26 42.82
CA THR A 436 35.91 0.02 41.81
C THR A 436 34.75 0.81 42.42
N GLU A 437 35.05 1.90 43.15
CA GLU A 437 34.01 2.80 43.68
C GLU A 437 33.49 3.86 42.69
N GLU A 438 33.87 3.86 41.41
CA GLU A 438 33.44 4.93 40.48
C GLU A 438 32.61 4.47 39.27
N ALA A 439 32.10 3.23 39.23
CA ALA A 439 31.27 2.75 38.12
C ALA A 439 29.92 2.10 38.52
N GLN A 440 29.42 2.38 39.73
CA GLN A 440 28.04 2.07 40.13
C GLN A 440 27.21 3.35 40.31
N ALA A 441 27.12 4.14 39.23
CA ALA A 441 26.07 5.12 39.10
C ALA A 441 24.74 4.40 38.77
N ARG A 442 23.98 4.11 39.84
CA ARG A 442 22.53 3.85 39.91
C ARG A 442 21.95 2.69 39.07
N ALA A 443 21.87 1.51 39.68
CA ALA A 443 20.85 0.54 39.30
C ALA A 443 19.44 1.15 39.48
N PRO A 444 18.50 1.01 38.52
CA PRO A 444 17.18 1.62 38.63
C PRO A 444 16.40 0.98 39.79
N ALA A 445 15.87 1.82 40.68
CA ALA A 445 15.12 1.41 41.88
C ALA A 445 13.74 0.78 41.59
N VAL A 446 13.36 0.61 40.32
CA VAL A 446 12.02 0.27 39.83
C VAL A 446 12.10 -0.94 38.88
N SER A 447 11.30 -1.98 39.11
CA SER A 447 11.23 -3.14 38.21
C SER A 447 10.63 -2.77 36.84
N ASP A 448 11.03 -3.44 35.76
CA ASP A 448 10.52 -3.19 34.40
C ASP A 448 8.99 -3.22 34.30
N ARG A 449 8.33 -4.14 35.02
CA ARG A 449 6.86 -4.23 35.05
C ARG A 449 6.21 -3.01 35.72
N LEU A 450 6.86 -2.43 36.72
CA LEU A 450 6.40 -1.21 37.37
C LEU A 450 6.68 0.02 36.49
N ALA A 451 7.81 0.04 35.76
CA ALA A 451 8.10 1.10 34.78
C ALA A 451 7.07 1.11 33.63
N GLN A 452 6.69 -0.07 33.11
CA GLN A 452 5.62 -0.20 32.11
C GLN A 452 4.27 0.30 32.64
N ARG A 453 3.89 -0.10 33.86
CA ARG A 453 2.63 0.36 34.47
C ARG A 453 2.59 1.87 34.69
N LEU A 454 3.66 2.45 35.24
CA LEU A 454 3.74 3.89 35.51
C LEU A 454 3.79 4.69 34.20
N SER A 455 4.53 4.22 33.19
CA SER A 455 4.54 4.86 31.88
C SER A 455 3.18 4.79 31.17
N ALA A 456 2.39 3.73 31.36
CA ALA A 456 1.01 3.66 30.87
C ALA A 456 0.10 4.74 31.48
N HIS A 457 0.21 5.02 32.78
CA HIS A 457 -0.53 6.14 33.41
C HIS A 457 -0.04 7.51 32.91
N ARG A 458 1.26 7.66 32.66
CA ARG A 458 1.80 8.88 32.02
C ARG A 458 1.28 9.05 30.60
N THR A 459 1.19 7.97 29.82
CA THR A 459 0.57 8.01 28.49
C THR A 459 -0.87 8.50 28.59
N ALA A 460 -1.70 7.90 29.45
CA ALA A 460 -3.08 8.34 29.64
C ALA A 460 -3.19 9.83 30.04
N ALA A 461 -2.33 10.31 30.94
CA ALA A 461 -2.29 11.72 31.33
C ALA A 461 -1.85 12.63 30.18
N LEU A 462 -0.88 12.20 29.37
CA LEU A 462 -0.44 12.94 28.18
C LEU A 462 -1.52 12.99 27.10
N GLN A 463 -2.29 11.92 26.91
CA GLN A 463 -3.41 11.88 25.97
C GLN A 463 -4.46 12.95 26.29
N ILE A 464 -4.89 13.06 27.55
CA ILE A 464 -5.86 14.11 27.94
C ILE A 464 -5.27 15.52 27.84
N GLU A 465 -4.00 15.72 28.21
CA GLU A 465 -3.38 17.04 28.07
C GLU A 465 -3.22 17.45 26.60
N VAL A 466 -2.87 16.52 25.71
CA VAL A 466 -2.83 16.78 24.26
C VAL A 466 -4.22 17.11 23.71
N ALA A 467 -5.27 16.42 24.18
CA ALA A 467 -6.65 16.74 23.80
C ALA A 467 -7.09 18.15 24.26
N ARG A 468 -6.54 18.64 25.37
CA ARG A 468 -6.81 19.98 25.93
C ARG A 468 -5.96 21.11 25.32
N HIS A 469 -4.90 20.78 24.58
CA HIS A 469 -3.98 21.75 23.98
C HIS A 469 -3.93 21.61 22.45
N PRO A 470 -4.93 22.16 21.71
CA PRO A 470 -5.07 21.93 20.28
C PRO A 470 -3.89 22.37 19.42
N GLN A 471 -3.24 23.48 19.81
CA GLN A 471 -2.05 23.97 19.12
C GLN A 471 -0.85 23.02 19.26
N ALA A 472 -0.67 22.40 20.43
CA ALA A 472 0.40 21.44 20.66
C ALA A 472 0.14 20.13 19.89
N ALA A 473 -1.12 19.67 19.83
CA ALA A 473 -1.51 18.51 19.03
C ALA A 473 -1.29 18.73 17.52
N LEU A 474 -1.70 19.90 17.02
CA LEU A 474 -1.45 20.29 15.62
C LEU A 474 0.04 20.36 15.32
N ALA A 475 0.82 21.00 16.19
CA ALA A 475 2.27 21.09 16.04
C ALA A 475 2.95 19.71 16.05
N ALA A 476 2.53 18.79 16.93
CA ALA A 476 3.06 17.43 16.99
C ALA A 476 2.76 16.62 15.71
N LEU A 477 1.53 16.74 15.17
CA LEU A 477 1.15 16.10 13.92
C LEU A 477 1.93 16.67 12.74
N VAL A 478 1.98 18.00 12.63
CA VAL A 478 2.72 18.70 11.56
C VAL A 478 4.20 18.40 11.67
N HIS A 479 4.77 18.34 12.87
CA HIS A 479 6.16 17.96 13.09
C HIS A 479 6.45 16.56 12.52
N GLY A 480 5.58 15.58 12.79
CA GLY A 480 5.69 14.25 12.17
C GLY A 480 5.60 14.29 10.64
N MET A 481 4.66 15.07 10.08
CA MET A 481 4.52 15.23 8.63
C MET A 481 5.71 15.94 7.99
N VAL A 482 6.27 16.98 8.63
CA VAL A 482 7.46 17.72 8.19
C VAL A 482 8.68 16.80 8.22
N GLN A 483 8.86 16.01 9.29
CA GLN A 483 9.93 15.02 9.35
C GLN A 483 9.83 13.99 8.20
N SER A 484 8.62 13.55 7.87
CA SER A 484 8.39 12.58 6.79
C SER A 484 8.52 13.17 5.38
N VAL A 485 8.07 14.40 5.16
CA VAL A 485 7.94 14.99 3.81
C VAL A 485 9.11 15.91 3.46
N LEU A 486 9.68 16.61 4.44
CA LEU A 486 10.66 17.69 4.21
C LEU A 486 12.05 17.41 4.79
N GLN A 487 12.21 16.45 5.71
CA GLN A 487 13.48 16.23 6.43
C GLN A 487 14.02 14.79 6.34
N GLY A 488 13.62 14.03 5.32
CA GLY A 488 14.24 12.77 4.88
C GLY A 488 14.70 11.83 6.00
N ARG A 489 13.78 11.12 6.68
CA ARG A 489 14.16 10.00 7.55
C ARG A 489 14.21 8.67 6.78
N TYR A 490 15.41 8.11 6.75
CA TYR A 490 15.72 6.70 6.50
C TYR A 490 15.29 5.83 7.70
N TYR A 491 14.78 4.64 7.39
CA TYR A 491 14.27 3.57 8.27
C TYR A 491 12.85 3.70 8.84
N GLY A 492 11.99 2.77 8.39
CA GLY A 492 10.84 2.28 9.14
C GLY A 492 9.51 2.40 8.41
N HIS A 493 9.19 1.36 7.62
CA HIS A 493 7.94 1.04 6.93
C HIS A 493 6.69 1.92 7.14
N ASP A 494 6.04 2.14 5.99
CA ASP A 494 4.79 2.85 5.66
C ASP A 494 5.00 4.37 5.43
N MET A 495 4.80 4.91 4.22
CA MET A 495 3.57 4.81 3.40
C MET A 495 3.80 5.16 1.92
N PRO A 496 3.06 4.56 0.96
CA PRO A 496 2.61 5.26 -0.23
C PRO A 496 1.23 5.90 0.06
N MET A 497 1.29 7.00 0.84
CA MET A 497 0.21 7.90 1.32
C MET A 497 -0.99 7.38 2.15
N GLY A 498 -1.22 8.13 3.25
CA GLY A 498 -2.33 8.00 4.21
C GLY A 498 -1.83 8.22 5.65
N VAL A 499 -2.12 9.38 6.25
CA VAL A 499 -1.88 9.62 7.69
C VAL A 499 -2.61 8.52 8.48
N ARG A 500 -1.87 7.53 9.00
CA ARG A 500 -2.44 6.42 9.77
C ARG A 500 -2.42 6.79 11.25
N LEU A 501 -3.58 7.15 11.79
CA LEU A 501 -3.78 7.28 13.22
C LEU A 501 -4.04 5.88 13.80
N THR A 502 -3.06 5.31 14.51
CA THR A 502 -3.25 4.04 15.23
C THR A 502 -3.65 4.38 16.66
N VAL A 503 -4.91 4.15 17.02
CA VAL A 503 -5.35 4.31 18.41
C VAL A 503 -4.68 3.24 19.26
N GLN A 504 -4.08 3.65 20.37
CA GLN A 504 -3.26 2.78 21.21
C GLN A 504 -4.09 2.17 22.34
N ASP A 505 -4.76 1.05 22.04
CA ASP A 505 -5.68 0.37 22.99
C ASP A 505 -4.97 -0.57 23.99
N ARG A 506 -3.63 -0.55 24.04
CA ARG A 506 -2.84 -1.56 24.77
C ARG A 506 -2.63 -1.26 26.26
N LEU A 507 -3.08 -0.08 26.73
CA LEU A 507 -2.84 0.37 28.10
C LEU A 507 -3.49 -0.56 29.16
N GLU A 508 -4.63 -1.19 28.84
CA GLU A 508 -5.34 -2.10 29.76
C GLU A 508 -4.53 -3.36 30.12
N GLY A 509 -3.74 -3.87 29.18
CA GLY A 509 -2.85 -5.00 29.44
C GLY A 509 -1.68 -4.67 30.37
N MET A 510 -1.34 -3.39 30.53
CA MET A 510 -0.16 -2.91 31.28
C MET A 510 -0.53 -2.33 32.64
N ALA A 511 -1.67 -1.65 32.73
CA ALA A 511 -2.21 -1.05 33.94
C ALA A 511 -3.72 -1.36 34.02
N PRO A 512 -4.15 -2.50 34.58
CA PRO A 512 -5.57 -2.90 34.59
C PRO A 512 -6.52 -1.92 35.29
N ASP A 513 -5.99 -1.06 36.16
CA ASP A 513 -6.69 0.01 36.87
C ASP A 513 -6.75 1.34 36.10
N TRP A 514 -6.05 1.45 34.96
CA TRP A 514 -6.05 2.67 34.16
C TRP A 514 -7.44 3.13 33.66
N PRO A 515 -8.41 2.25 33.30
CA PRO A 515 -9.69 2.70 32.76
C PRO A 515 -10.51 3.51 33.78
N GLU A 516 -10.25 3.29 35.07
CA GLU A 516 -10.89 3.99 36.19
C GLU A 516 -10.08 5.23 36.64
N SER A 517 -8.92 5.50 36.00
CA SER A 517 -8.09 6.64 36.35
C SER A 517 -8.76 7.98 35.96
N PRO A 518 -8.52 9.07 36.72
CA PRO A 518 -9.07 10.39 36.39
C PRO A 518 -8.74 10.87 34.97
N ALA A 519 -7.55 10.54 34.46
CA ALA A 519 -7.11 10.89 33.10
C ALA A 519 -7.92 10.14 32.03
N ALA A 520 -8.14 8.84 32.21
CA ALA A 520 -8.92 8.02 31.28
C ALA A 520 -10.39 8.44 31.23
N LEU A 521 -10.98 8.74 32.41
CA LEU A 521 -12.35 9.22 32.52
C LEU A 521 -12.53 10.58 31.84
N ALA A 522 -11.62 11.52 32.10
CA ALA A 522 -11.64 12.84 31.47
C ALA A 522 -11.47 12.76 29.94
N LEU A 523 -10.60 11.88 29.44
CA LEU A 523 -10.43 11.68 27.99
C LEU A 523 -11.69 11.08 27.35
N ARG A 524 -12.31 10.08 28.00
CA ARG A 524 -13.55 9.47 27.50
C ARG A 524 -14.70 10.48 27.48
N GLU A 525 -14.81 11.35 28.48
CA GLU A 525 -15.82 12.41 28.52
C GLU A 525 -15.65 13.37 27.32
N VAL A 526 -14.42 13.79 27.03
CA VAL A 526 -14.12 14.65 25.87
C VAL A 526 -14.43 13.93 24.54
N GLN A 527 -14.04 12.65 24.41
CA GLN A 527 -14.32 11.85 23.22
C GLN A 527 -15.82 11.65 22.99
N GLN A 528 -16.59 11.38 24.05
CA GLN A 528 -18.05 11.23 23.98
C GLN A 528 -18.72 12.55 23.60
N ALA A 529 -18.30 13.67 24.21
CA ALA A 529 -18.84 15.00 23.89
C ALA A 529 -18.63 15.40 22.42
N TRP A 530 -17.54 14.96 21.78
CA TRP A 530 -17.32 15.14 20.34
C TRP A 530 -18.05 14.11 19.48
N GLY A 531 -18.15 12.87 19.94
CA GLY A 531 -18.94 11.82 19.28
C GLY A 531 -20.40 12.22 19.11
N ASP A 532 -21.02 12.78 20.16
CA ASP A 532 -22.42 13.22 20.14
C ASP A 532 -22.69 14.41 19.18
N LYS A 533 -21.65 15.18 18.84
CA LYS A 533 -21.75 16.34 17.93
C LYS A 533 -21.59 15.96 16.46
N LEU A 534 -21.01 14.79 16.17
CA LEU A 534 -20.63 14.39 14.82
C LEU A 534 -21.64 13.39 14.23
N PRO A 535 -21.96 13.48 12.93
CA PRO A 535 -22.79 12.48 12.27
C PRO A 535 -22.11 11.10 12.21
N GLU A 536 -22.87 10.03 12.42
CA GLU A 536 -22.39 8.65 12.27
C GLU A 536 -22.23 8.23 10.79
N ASP A 537 -22.93 8.90 9.86
CA ASP A 537 -22.82 8.63 8.42
C ASP A 537 -21.53 9.23 7.82
N SER A 538 -20.74 8.40 7.13
CA SER A 538 -19.42 8.78 6.62
C SER A 538 -19.47 9.89 5.57
N ALA A 539 -20.52 9.98 4.75
CA ALA A 539 -20.64 11.02 3.73
C ALA A 539 -21.08 12.35 4.37
N ALA A 540 -21.98 12.31 5.35
CA ALA A 540 -22.39 13.47 6.13
C ALA A 540 -21.26 13.99 7.04
N LEU A 541 -20.42 13.11 7.59
CA LEU A 541 -19.29 13.46 8.44
C LEU A 541 -18.29 14.37 7.71
N PHE A 542 -17.87 14.00 6.49
CA PHE A 542 -16.91 14.81 5.74
C PHE A 542 -17.45 16.21 5.40
N ALA A 543 -18.73 16.29 5.03
CA ALA A 543 -19.39 17.57 4.78
C ALA A 543 -19.50 18.44 6.05
N ALA A 544 -19.78 17.82 7.20
CA ALA A 544 -19.81 18.53 8.49
C ALA A 544 -18.43 19.06 8.87
N LEU A 545 -17.37 18.26 8.71
CA LEU A 545 -15.99 18.67 8.98
C LEU A 545 -15.53 19.82 8.06
N LEU A 546 -15.92 19.82 6.78
CA LEU A 546 -15.63 20.91 5.85
C LEU A 546 -16.36 22.22 6.20
N ALA A 547 -17.51 22.13 6.85
CA ALA A 547 -18.31 23.28 7.25
C ALA A 547 -17.93 23.85 8.63
N MET A 548 -17.11 23.13 9.41
CA MET A 548 -16.63 23.57 10.73
C MET A 548 -15.68 24.76 10.63
N GLU A 549 -15.74 25.63 11.62
CA GLU A 549 -14.73 26.68 11.79
C GLU A 549 -13.36 26.05 12.06
N GLN A 550 -12.29 26.65 11.54
CA GLN A 550 -10.93 26.16 11.72
C GLN A 550 -10.56 25.94 13.20
N GLY A 551 -11.04 26.80 14.11
CA GLY A 551 -10.83 26.65 15.55
C GLY A 551 -11.44 25.37 16.13
N GLU A 552 -12.69 25.05 15.76
CA GLU A 552 -13.35 23.80 16.18
C GLU A 552 -12.71 22.57 15.54
N LEU A 553 -12.33 22.66 14.26
CA LEU A 553 -11.68 21.56 13.55
C LEU A 553 -10.32 21.19 14.19
N VAL A 554 -9.55 22.18 14.63
CA VAL A 554 -8.27 21.96 15.33
C VAL A 554 -8.49 21.39 16.73
N GLN A 555 -9.58 21.73 17.42
CA GLN A 555 -9.95 21.09 18.69
C GLN A 555 -10.31 19.61 18.50
N LEU A 556 -11.09 19.29 17.46
CA LEU A 556 -11.40 17.90 17.12
C LEU A 556 -10.14 17.11 16.71
N LEU A 557 -9.25 17.74 15.93
CA LEU A 557 -7.95 17.17 15.60
C LEU A 557 -7.17 16.79 16.87
N ALA A 558 -7.18 17.65 17.88
CA ALA A 558 -6.47 17.41 19.14
C ALA A 558 -6.98 16.14 19.86
N VAL A 559 -8.28 15.92 19.86
CA VAL A 559 -8.92 14.73 20.45
C VAL A 559 -8.56 13.46 19.67
N CYS A 560 -8.50 13.55 18.33
CA CYS A 560 -8.06 12.43 17.49
C CYS A 560 -6.58 12.11 17.71
N VAL A 561 -5.71 13.13 17.69
CA VAL A 561 -4.26 13.00 17.88
C VAL A 561 -3.93 12.46 19.27
N ALA A 562 -4.69 12.87 20.31
CA ALA A 562 -4.55 12.34 21.65
C ALA A 562 -4.62 10.81 21.69
N GLY A 563 -5.55 10.17 20.96
CA GLY A 563 -5.67 8.71 20.93
C GLY A 563 -4.46 7.98 20.32
N ALA A 564 -3.60 8.69 19.58
CA ALA A 564 -2.40 8.15 18.94
C ALA A 564 -1.14 8.24 19.81
N VAL A 565 -1.17 9.01 20.90
CA VAL A 565 -0.01 9.24 21.75
C VAL A 565 0.32 7.96 22.55
N ASP A 566 1.55 7.47 22.40
CA ASP A 566 2.12 6.37 23.18
C ASP A 566 3.54 6.71 23.62
N VAL A 567 3.75 6.69 24.93
CA VAL A 567 5.06 6.95 25.57
C VAL A 567 5.40 5.85 26.59
N VAL A 568 4.82 4.66 26.42
CA VAL A 568 5.09 3.52 27.27
C VAL A 568 6.53 3.06 27.11
N THR A 569 7.23 2.86 28.23
CA THR A 569 8.59 2.33 28.23
C THR A 569 8.60 0.85 28.62
N PRO A 570 9.19 -0.04 27.80
CA PRO A 570 9.22 -1.47 28.09
C PRO A 570 10.21 -1.84 29.22
N ARG A 571 11.13 -0.93 29.60
CA ARG A 571 12.16 -1.13 30.63
C ARG A 571 12.33 0.13 31.46
N ALA A 572 12.88 0.00 32.67
CA ALA A 572 13.29 1.13 33.48
C ALA A 572 14.49 1.86 32.83
N ALA A 573 14.22 2.89 32.04
CA ALA A 573 15.22 3.71 31.36
C ALA A 573 15.34 5.10 32.00
N PRO A 574 16.54 5.72 32.00
CA PRO A 574 16.73 7.08 32.50
C PRO A 574 16.05 8.13 31.63
N HIS A 575 16.00 7.93 30.30
CA HIS A 575 15.34 8.85 29.38
C HIS A 575 13.90 8.41 29.08
N GLN A 576 12.97 9.37 29.13
CA GLN A 576 11.54 9.11 28.95
C GLN A 576 11.09 9.62 27.57
N PRO A 577 10.50 8.75 26.74
CA PRO A 577 9.99 9.18 25.44
C PRO A 577 8.89 10.25 25.61
N GLY A 578 8.84 11.17 24.65
CA GLY A 578 7.85 12.25 24.63
C GLY A 578 8.07 13.36 25.66
N ALA A 579 9.30 13.57 26.14
CA ALA A 579 9.63 14.67 27.04
C ALA A 579 9.28 16.06 26.45
N GLU A 580 9.58 16.28 25.17
CA GLU A 580 9.26 17.50 24.44
C GLU A 580 7.75 17.76 24.37
N LEU A 581 6.96 16.71 24.09
CA LEU A 581 5.50 16.80 24.05
C LEU A 581 4.92 17.06 25.45
N ALA A 582 5.44 16.38 26.48
CA ALA A 582 5.04 16.60 27.86
C ALA A 582 5.35 18.03 28.34
N GLN A 583 6.48 18.60 27.92
CA GLN A 583 6.82 20.00 28.20
C GLN A 583 5.90 20.97 27.45
N ALA A 584 5.60 20.69 26.17
CA ALA A 584 4.75 21.55 25.34
C ALA A 584 3.30 21.64 25.85
N VAL A 585 2.78 20.57 26.48
CA VAL A 585 1.44 20.57 27.09
C VAL A 585 1.45 20.89 28.59
N GLY A 586 2.62 21.14 29.18
CA GLY A 586 2.76 21.43 30.61
C GLY A 586 2.27 20.29 31.52
N LEU A 587 2.58 19.04 31.18
CA LEU A 587 2.08 17.85 31.89
C LEU A 587 2.46 17.86 33.38
N ASP A 588 1.48 17.99 34.26
CA ASP A 588 1.61 17.76 35.69
C ASP A 588 1.00 16.42 36.10
N MET A 589 1.84 15.44 36.38
CA MET A 589 1.39 14.11 36.80
C MET A 589 0.68 14.12 38.16
N ALA A 590 0.91 15.12 39.03
CA ALA A 590 0.24 15.20 40.33
C ALA A 590 -1.27 15.48 40.21
N ALA A 591 -1.70 16.07 39.09
CA ALA A 591 -3.12 16.26 38.78
C ALA A 591 -3.82 14.93 38.43
N TRP A 592 -3.10 13.97 37.84
CA TRP A 592 -3.68 12.79 37.21
C TRP A 592 -3.44 11.47 37.94
N TRP A 593 -2.40 11.39 38.77
CA TRP A 593 -2.02 10.17 39.46
C TRP A 593 -1.57 10.43 40.89
N LYS A 594 -1.89 9.50 41.79
CA LYS A 594 -1.46 9.54 43.20
C LYS A 594 -0.84 8.22 43.61
N PRO A 595 0.24 8.23 44.40
CA PRO A 595 0.87 7.01 44.88
C PRO A 595 -0.02 6.30 45.89
N SER A 596 -0.48 5.10 45.56
CA SER A 596 -1.27 4.23 46.43
C SER A 596 -0.49 2.98 46.85
N ALA A 597 -0.97 2.29 47.89
CA ALA A 597 -0.36 1.04 48.34
C ALA A 597 -0.37 0.01 47.20
N GLU A 598 -1.48 -0.09 46.45
CA GLU A 598 -1.63 -1.05 45.35
C GLU A 598 -0.96 -0.61 44.06
N GLY A 599 -0.91 0.69 43.77
CA GLY A 599 -0.35 1.22 42.53
C GLY A 599 1.17 1.36 42.51
N TYR A 600 1.82 1.54 43.68
CA TYR A 600 3.26 1.80 43.75
C TYR A 600 3.95 1.11 44.93
N PHE A 601 3.52 1.35 46.17
CA PHE A 601 4.31 0.96 47.36
C PHE A 601 4.43 -0.55 47.57
N LYS A 602 3.44 -1.37 47.19
CA LYS A 602 3.56 -2.85 47.23
C LYS A 602 4.56 -3.39 46.21
N HIS A 603 4.84 -2.65 45.13
CA HIS A 603 5.66 -3.09 43.99
C HIS A 603 7.14 -2.71 44.10
N VAL A 604 7.52 -1.80 45.00
CA VAL A 604 8.91 -1.42 45.25
C VAL A 604 9.52 -2.14 46.46
N PRO A 605 10.86 -2.31 46.56
CA PRO A 605 11.51 -2.90 47.74
C PRO A 605 11.27 -2.11 49.03
N LYS A 606 11.32 -2.76 50.20
CA LYS A 606 11.10 -2.09 51.50
C LYS A 606 12.04 -0.89 51.72
N ALA A 607 13.28 -0.98 51.26
CA ALA A 607 14.24 0.12 51.32
C ALA A 607 13.80 1.35 50.50
N ALA A 608 13.28 1.13 49.28
CA ALA A 608 12.79 2.19 48.42
C ALA A 608 11.50 2.85 48.96
N ILE A 609 10.64 2.10 49.66
CA ILE A 609 9.46 2.69 50.34
C ILE A 609 9.92 3.60 51.48
N LEU A 610 10.89 3.18 52.29
CA LEU A 610 11.40 3.98 53.41
C LEU A 610 12.17 5.21 52.91
N GLN A 611 12.89 5.10 51.79
CA GLN A 611 13.52 6.23 51.11
C GLN A 611 12.47 7.23 50.63
N ALA A 612 11.41 6.76 49.94
CA ALA A 612 10.31 7.61 49.50
C ALA A 612 9.63 8.32 50.68
N VAL A 613 9.31 7.59 51.75
CA VAL A 613 8.73 8.18 52.98
C VAL A 613 9.67 9.18 53.65
N GLY A 614 10.98 8.99 53.54
CA GLY A 614 11.97 9.96 54.01
C GLY A 614 11.90 11.31 53.30
N GLU A 615 11.47 11.34 52.03
CA GLU A 615 11.35 12.58 51.25
C GLU A 615 10.14 13.44 51.68
N PHE A 616 9.05 12.84 52.18
CA PHE A 616 7.81 13.57 52.50
C PHE A 616 7.35 13.47 53.96
N ALA A 617 7.85 12.51 54.74
CA ALA A 617 7.51 12.30 56.15
C ALA A 617 8.68 11.67 56.95
N PRO A 618 9.81 12.40 57.11
CA PRO A 618 11.06 11.87 57.68
C PRO A 618 10.91 11.33 59.11
N ASP A 619 10.06 11.94 59.94
CA ASP A 619 9.83 11.53 61.34
C ASP A 619 9.21 10.14 61.48
N HIS A 620 8.58 9.62 60.42
CA HIS A 620 7.86 8.35 60.43
C HIS A 620 8.74 7.17 59.96
N VAL A 621 9.89 7.42 59.33
CA VAL A 621 10.76 6.39 58.73
C VAL A 621 11.23 5.35 59.75
N ASN A 622 11.68 5.80 60.94
CA ASN A 622 12.18 4.92 62.00
C ASN A 622 11.08 4.03 62.61
N ARG A 623 9.84 4.54 62.67
CA ARG A 623 8.67 3.79 63.16
C ARG A 623 8.22 2.76 62.12
N LEU A 624 8.18 3.15 60.85
CA LEU A 624 7.76 2.33 59.73
C LEU A 624 8.77 1.22 59.40
N GLY A 625 10.06 1.45 59.59
CA GLY A 625 11.11 0.45 59.36
C GLY A 625 10.92 -0.86 60.14
N LYS A 626 10.20 -0.81 61.27
CA LYS A 626 9.92 -1.98 62.13
C LYS A 626 8.70 -2.81 61.70
N LEU A 627 7.89 -2.33 60.74
CA LEU A 627 6.67 -3.00 60.29
C LEU A 627 6.91 -3.95 59.10
N LYS A 628 5.91 -4.78 58.78
CA LYS A 628 5.89 -5.62 57.58
C LYS A 628 5.60 -4.77 56.34
N LYS A 629 6.09 -5.20 55.18
CA LYS A 629 6.02 -4.44 53.91
C LYS A 629 4.59 -3.97 53.56
N ALA A 630 3.58 -4.81 53.77
CA ALA A 630 2.19 -4.47 53.48
C ALA A 630 1.68 -3.32 54.37
N ASP A 631 1.99 -3.36 55.67
CA ASP A 631 1.61 -2.30 56.62
C ASP A 631 2.36 -0.99 56.33
N ILE A 632 3.63 -1.08 55.90
CA ILE A 632 4.41 0.08 55.46
C ILE A 632 3.79 0.71 54.21
N ALA A 633 3.34 -0.11 53.24
CA ALA A 633 2.74 0.39 52.01
C ALA A 633 1.42 1.13 52.25
N SER A 634 0.55 0.60 53.13
CA SER A 634 -0.72 1.25 53.50
C SER A 634 -0.51 2.54 54.30
N GLU A 635 0.48 2.56 55.20
CA GLU A 635 0.79 3.76 55.97
C GLU A 635 1.52 4.82 55.12
N ALA A 636 2.35 4.39 54.16
CA ALA A 636 2.99 5.29 53.19
C ALA A 636 1.95 5.96 52.26
N GLU A 637 0.90 5.25 51.85
CA GLU A 637 -0.23 5.84 51.10
C GLU A 637 -0.95 6.91 51.94
N ARG A 638 -1.23 6.64 53.22
CA ARG A 638 -1.87 7.61 54.12
C ARG A 638 -1.02 8.87 54.29
N LEU A 639 0.29 8.70 54.47
CA LEU A 639 1.23 9.80 54.67
C LEU A 639 1.56 10.57 53.38
N ALA A 640 1.48 9.92 52.21
CA ALA A 640 1.60 10.58 50.91
C ALA A 640 0.34 11.39 50.54
N GLY A 641 -0.79 11.12 51.21
CA GLY A 641 -2.02 11.87 51.07
C GLY A 641 -1.85 13.34 51.47
N GLY A 642 -1.81 14.22 50.47
CA GLY A 642 -1.73 15.68 50.65
C GLY A 642 -0.33 16.28 50.55
N THR A 643 0.72 15.48 50.33
CA THR A 643 2.10 15.98 50.20
C THR A 643 2.50 16.33 48.77
N GLY A 644 1.74 15.87 47.77
CA GLY A 644 2.08 16.04 46.35
C GLY A 644 3.31 15.23 45.90
N TRP A 645 3.80 14.32 46.75
CA TRP A 645 5.00 13.53 46.44
C TRP A 645 4.76 12.58 45.25
N MET A 646 5.79 12.45 44.41
CA MET A 646 5.72 11.66 43.18
C MET A 646 6.99 10.82 42.95
N PRO A 647 6.86 9.57 42.45
CA PRO A 647 8.00 8.75 42.03
C PRO A 647 8.91 9.44 41.01
N ALA A 648 10.20 9.10 41.02
CA ALA A 648 11.21 9.70 40.14
C ALA A 648 10.87 9.59 38.64
N ILE A 649 10.13 8.55 38.23
CA ILE A 649 9.67 8.38 36.83
C ILE A 649 8.66 9.45 36.39
N PHE A 650 8.11 10.25 37.29
CA PHE A 650 7.20 11.34 36.96
C PHE A 650 7.76 12.72 37.32
N LYS A 651 8.97 12.81 37.88
CA LYS A 651 9.65 14.09 38.10
C LYS A 651 10.16 14.59 36.75
N ALA A 652 9.75 15.79 36.34
CA ALA A 652 10.28 16.44 35.15
C ALA A 652 11.74 16.86 35.41
N GLU A 653 12.65 16.60 34.46
CA GLU A 653 13.95 17.27 34.44
C GLU A 653 13.71 18.73 34.10
N GLY A 654 13.87 19.63 35.09
CA GLY A 654 13.82 21.06 34.86
C GLY A 654 15.00 21.51 33.98
N PRO A 655 14.87 22.64 33.26
CA PRO A 655 15.97 23.19 32.47
C PRO A 655 17.17 23.45 33.39
N GLN A 656 18.32 22.91 32.99
CA GLN A 656 19.60 23.14 33.62
C GLN A 656 19.87 24.66 33.61
N GLU A 657 19.93 25.28 34.80
CA GLU A 657 20.28 26.69 34.96
C GLU A 657 21.58 26.99 34.20
N ALA A 658 21.45 27.65 33.05
CA ALA A 658 22.57 28.33 32.43
C ALA A 658 23.02 29.43 33.39
N ALA A 659 24.31 29.41 33.74
CA ALA A 659 24.94 30.47 34.51
C ALA A 659 24.65 31.85 33.88
N PRO A 660 24.42 32.90 34.69
CA PRO A 660 24.12 34.22 34.17
C PRO A 660 25.38 34.77 33.45
N GLU A 661 25.33 34.85 32.12
CA GLU A 661 26.28 35.67 31.38
C GLU A 661 25.97 37.15 31.64
N GLU A 662 27.00 37.87 32.08
CA GLU A 662 27.02 39.31 32.28
C GLU A 662 26.67 40.02 30.96
N GLY A 663 25.55 40.73 30.92
CA GLY A 663 25.18 41.59 29.80
C GLY A 663 26.06 42.85 29.74
N PRO A 664 26.41 43.35 28.54
CA PRO A 664 27.02 44.66 28.41
C PRO A 664 25.97 45.78 28.47
N GLU A 665 26.42 46.90 29.02
CA GLU A 665 25.70 48.11 29.45
C GLU A 665 24.76 48.77 28.42
N GLU A 666 23.67 49.35 28.95
CA GLU A 666 22.80 50.31 28.28
C GLU A 666 23.50 51.66 27.97
N ALA A 667 23.12 52.30 26.87
CA ALA A 667 22.57 53.67 26.81
C ALA A 667 22.47 54.20 25.36
N PRO A 668 21.65 55.24 25.07
CA PRO A 668 20.29 55.48 25.53
C PRO A 668 19.32 55.87 24.37
N ALA A 669 18.04 55.94 24.71
CA ALA A 669 16.90 56.27 23.87
C ALA A 669 16.95 57.65 23.19
N VAL A 670 16.40 57.72 21.97
CA VAL A 670 15.87 58.95 21.36
C VAL A 670 14.42 58.70 20.97
N VAL A 671 13.55 59.61 21.39
CA VAL A 671 12.10 59.64 21.23
C VAL A 671 11.77 60.61 20.09
N ASP A 672 10.91 60.22 19.15
CA ASP A 672 9.97 61.08 18.40
C ASP A 672 9.10 60.17 17.50
N GLU A 673 7.82 59.92 17.78
CA GLU A 673 6.63 60.75 17.60
C GLU A 673 5.99 60.65 16.18
N ALA A 674 4.71 60.22 16.20
CA ALA A 674 3.60 60.52 15.28
C ALA A 674 3.50 59.91 13.85
N ALA A 675 2.42 59.12 13.72
CA ALA A 675 1.25 59.36 12.84
C ALA A 675 1.19 58.80 11.40
N GLU A 676 0.15 57.96 11.23
CA GLU A 676 -0.86 57.97 10.16
C GLU A 676 -0.46 58.13 8.69
N ALA A 677 -0.68 57.06 7.91
CA ALA A 677 -1.43 57.04 6.65
C ALA A 677 -1.63 55.54 6.25
N LEU A 678 -2.79 54.90 6.41
CA LEU A 678 -4.03 55.01 5.64
C LEU A 678 -3.84 54.97 4.10
N ALA A 679 -4.19 53.80 3.54
CA ALA A 679 -4.78 53.56 2.23
C ALA A 679 -3.97 53.84 0.95
N ALA A 680 -3.51 52.75 0.32
CA ALA A 680 -3.69 52.49 -1.12
C ALA A 680 -3.61 50.98 -1.38
#